data_AF-F0X7S0-F1
#
_entry.id   AF-F0X7S0-F1
#
_cell.length_a   1.000
_cell.length_b   1.000
_cell.length_c   1.000
_cell.angle_alpha   90.00
_cell.angle_beta   90.00
_cell.angle_gamma   90.00
#
_symmetry.space_group_name_H-M   'P 1'
#
loop_
_entity.id
_entity.type
_entity.pdbx_description
1 polymer ?
#
loop_
_entity_poly.entity_id
_entity_poly.type
_entity_poly.pdbx_seq_one_letter_code
_entity_poly.pdbx_strand_id
1 'polypeptide(L)'
;MADTKVYRASTTAPVNIAVVKYWGKRDAKLNLPTNSSLSVTLSQSDLRTLTTASTSSLFAGQDGDTLLLNGEQSDVSGARTQACFRALRSRRAALEAADPSLPKLSTYPLRVVSENNFPTAAGLASSAAGFAALVRAIADLYELPDTPSQLSLIARQGSGSACRSVFGGYVAWRMGEAVDGSDSLAEQVAPASAWPDMRALILVVSAAKKGVSSSSGMQQTVATSGLFKQRVAEVVSGHMAKMEQAIADRDFAAFAEVTMRDSNSFHATCADTYPPIFYMNDVSRAAVRAVEAINAKAGRVVAAYTFDAGPNAVVYYLEQDADVVLATFAGILGAVDGWKNGLPSTAQATELDATVASTLKTGVSRVISTGVGEGPMKTDQYLVGEDGQPYPAWSLIAGVQRGPDPHAIGFSATRLCDAARSRSTHGIPRPREATMVQQTKKAAASTGSSSKRPVDEHDPSISPPPTKRKIQSRTSKSAVASFFTPASQKPKDRVVWAERAPRRGAATTLLVARYEPVAKTGSESTSVPTKTKIAAFDLDDTLITTASGKKHGGDAADWKWWHSSIPERLRALHQEGYRLAIFSNQGGIVLHPDEAAAKKTGKNNAATARARLADFRQKCGAVLAQLDLPVLLYAATGKDHFRKPRAGMWREMTDDLGGSGKGHAGDSDSNSVSFITIDLDASFYVGDAAGRPAVAKDASPNGRAIAKDFSCSDRNFASNVSIAFHTPDEYFNGEAPRPFARSFDPKAHPFAADGTAGTNGFAQAAARELLVFCGPPAAGKSSFFRDCLDPLGYQRVNQDTLKTKEKCLKAATSLLQDGSSVAIDNTNADPATRAIWVALAAKHNVPVRCLWFRTDMAICEHNDAVRALNDTMNPERREALPRIAFNGFSARFREPSTTEGFAEIVELPFSFRGSADQYTVWGRYWT
;
A
#
# COMPACT_ATOMS: atom_id res chain seq x y z
N MET A 1 -30.26 -1.00 38.69
CA MET A 1 -30.26 -1.12 37.22
C MET A 1 -28.82 -1.12 36.74
N ALA A 2 -28.51 -1.68 35.57
CA ALA A 2 -27.18 -1.51 34.98
C ALA A 2 -26.99 -0.04 34.59
N ASP A 3 -25.80 0.52 34.81
CA ASP A 3 -25.50 1.89 34.38
C ASP A 3 -25.39 1.93 32.85
N THR A 4 -26.21 2.76 32.21
CA THR A 4 -26.25 2.98 30.77
C THR A 4 -25.52 4.26 30.36
N LYS A 5 -24.95 5.02 31.30
CA LYS A 5 -24.22 6.25 31.03
C LYS A 5 -22.92 5.97 30.29
N VAL A 6 -22.60 6.84 29.32
CA VAL A 6 -21.25 6.95 28.75
C VAL A 6 -20.51 8.05 29.51
N TYR A 7 -19.45 7.66 30.21
CA TYR A 7 -18.52 8.61 30.83
C TYR A 7 -17.52 9.03 29.76
N ARG A 8 -17.27 10.34 29.61
CA ARG A 8 -16.30 10.88 28.65
C ARG A 8 -15.55 12.07 29.24
N ALA A 9 -14.27 12.20 28.91
CA ALA A 9 -13.48 13.40 29.12
C ALA A 9 -12.66 13.69 27.87
N SER A 10 -12.41 14.98 27.60
CA SER A 10 -11.64 15.41 26.44
C SER A 10 -10.55 16.41 26.84
N THR A 11 -9.38 16.28 26.23
CA THR A 11 -8.18 17.03 26.59
C THR A 11 -7.37 17.35 25.33
N THR A 12 -6.83 18.57 25.24
CA THR A 12 -5.78 18.91 24.26
C THR A 12 -4.40 18.80 24.91
N ALA A 13 -3.40 18.31 24.17
CA ALA A 13 -2.01 18.31 24.62
C ALA A 13 -1.05 18.92 23.58
N PRO A 14 0.03 19.59 24.02
CA PRO A 14 0.99 20.27 23.15
C PRO A 14 2.05 19.33 22.58
N VAL A 15 2.64 19.75 21.46
CA VAL A 15 3.95 19.27 20.99
C VAL A 15 5.07 19.89 21.84
N ASN A 16 6.10 19.12 22.18
CA ASN A 16 7.36 19.65 22.71
C ASN A 16 8.51 19.35 21.75
N ILE A 17 9.48 20.27 21.65
CA ILE A 17 10.70 20.10 20.85
C ILE A 17 11.91 20.14 21.78
N ALA A 18 12.78 19.14 21.67
CA ALA A 18 13.95 19.02 22.55
C ALA A 18 15.03 20.04 22.16
N VAL A 19 15.52 20.80 23.13
CA VAL A 19 16.71 21.66 23.01
C VAL A 19 17.96 20.98 23.57
N VAL A 20 17.80 20.08 24.55
CA VAL A 20 18.79 19.05 24.91
C VAL A 20 18.18 17.67 24.60
N LYS A 21 18.80 16.93 23.67
CA LYS A 21 18.22 15.78 22.98
C LYS A 21 18.25 14.49 23.82
N TYR A 22 17.08 13.93 24.05
CA TYR A 22 16.90 12.51 24.39
C TYR A 22 17.20 11.64 23.17
N TRP A 23 18.21 10.79 23.28
CA TRP A 23 18.53 9.74 22.33
C TRP A 23 19.16 8.58 23.08
N GLY A 24 18.58 7.38 22.98
CA GLY A 24 19.07 6.17 23.63
C GLY A 24 18.31 5.82 24.91
N LYS A 25 18.14 4.52 25.17
CA LYS A 25 17.50 3.98 26.37
C LYS A 25 18.42 3.01 27.09
N ARG A 26 18.53 3.16 28.42
CA ARG A 26 19.10 2.15 29.31
C ARG A 26 18.13 0.99 29.56
N ASP A 27 16.82 1.27 29.57
CA ASP A 27 15.77 0.25 29.60
C ASP A 27 14.70 0.53 28.53
N ALA A 28 14.48 -0.45 27.64
CA ALA A 28 13.56 -0.34 26.51
C ALA A 28 12.09 -0.69 26.84
N LYS A 29 11.83 -1.37 27.97
CA LYS A 29 10.52 -1.81 28.47
C LYS A 29 9.84 -0.72 29.30
N LEU A 30 10.59 -0.07 30.18
CA LEU A 30 10.19 1.04 31.05
C LEU A 30 10.42 2.42 30.39
N ASN A 31 11.04 2.45 29.21
CA ASN A 31 11.48 3.65 28.47
C ASN A 31 12.40 4.56 29.31
N LEU A 32 13.37 3.99 30.03
CA LEU A 32 14.34 4.77 30.82
C LEU A 32 15.48 5.25 29.91
N PRO A 33 15.82 6.55 29.91
CA PRO A 33 16.77 7.10 28.96
C PRO A 33 18.21 6.86 29.42
N THR A 34 19.15 6.97 28.49
CA THR A 34 20.59 7.02 28.80
C THR A 34 21.02 8.33 29.46
N ASN A 35 20.30 9.41 29.20
CA ASN A 35 20.62 10.77 29.65
C ASN A 35 19.35 11.60 29.89
N SER A 36 19.44 12.62 30.75
CA SER A 36 18.38 13.62 30.90
C SER A 36 18.17 14.42 29.60
N SER A 37 17.04 15.12 29.48
CA SER A 37 16.73 15.93 28.29
C SER A 37 15.82 17.10 28.64
N LEU A 38 15.86 18.18 27.84
CA LEU A 38 15.07 19.38 28.06
C LEU A 38 14.38 19.81 26.75
N SER A 39 13.12 20.25 26.84
CA SER A 39 12.33 20.72 25.71
C SER A 39 11.55 21.99 26.01
N VAL A 40 11.30 22.78 24.97
CA VAL A 40 10.28 23.84 25.00
C VAL A 40 8.95 23.24 24.51
N THR A 41 7.90 23.43 25.29
CA THR A 41 6.51 23.10 24.93
C THR A 41 5.94 24.20 24.02
N LEU A 42 5.30 23.82 22.92
CA LEU A 42 4.79 24.73 21.89
C LEU A 42 3.29 25.05 22.07
N SER A 43 2.85 26.18 21.55
CA SER A 43 1.45 26.63 21.69
C SER A 43 0.42 25.69 21.05
N GLN A 44 -0.57 25.32 21.86
CA GLN A 44 -1.75 24.54 21.44
C GLN A 44 -2.75 25.33 20.57
N SER A 45 -2.54 26.63 20.37
CA SER A 45 -3.23 27.37 19.29
C SER A 45 -2.79 26.87 17.91
N ASP A 46 -1.57 26.33 17.81
CA ASP A 46 -0.90 26.05 16.55
C ASP A 46 -0.69 24.54 16.36
N LEU A 47 -0.22 23.85 17.39
CA LEU A 47 0.15 22.43 17.35
C LEU A 47 -0.40 21.69 18.57
N ARG A 48 -1.52 20.97 18.38
CA ARG A 48 -2.16 20.16 19.42
C ARG A 48 -2.64 18.80 18.92
N THR A 49 -2.56 17.82 19.80
CA THR A 49 -3.42 16.63 19.75
C THR A 49 -4.66 16.92 20.59
N LEU A 50 -5.85 16.61 20.07
CA LEU A 50 -7.08 16.48 20.83
C LEU A 50 -7.34 14.99 21.07
N THR A 51 -7.71 14.61 22.29
CA THR A 51 -8.10 13.24 22.63
C THR A 51 -9.33 13.25 23.52
N THR A 52 -10.36 12.51 23.11
CA THR A 52 -11.49 12.14 23.98
C THR A 52 -11.34 10.69 24.39
N ALA A 53 -11.32 10.43 25.70
CA ALA A 53 -11.45 9.09 26.26
C ALA A 53 -12.88 8.91 26.78
N SER A 54 -13.49 7.75 26.55
CA SER A 54 -14.78 7.39 27.09
C SER A 54 -14.85 5.93 27.55
N THR A 55 -15.78 5.64 28.45
CA THR A 55 -16.02 4.29 28.98
C THR A 55 -17.46 4.12 29.44
N SER A 56 -17.98 2.88 29.35
CA SER A 56 -19.33 2.53 29.74
C SER A 56 -19.49 1.02 29.88
N SER A 57 -20.38 0.59 30.78
CA SER A 57 -20.88 -0.79 30.84
C SER A 57 -21.57 -1.22 29.53
N LEU A 58 -22.11 -0.29 28.74
CA LEU A 58 -22.69 -0.56 27.41
C LEU A 58 -21.67 -1.06 26.38
N PHE A 59 -20.36 -0.91 26.64
CA PHE A 59 -19.31 -1.39 25.74
C PHE A 59 -18.95 -2.87 26.00
N ALA A 60 -19.48 -3.48 27.07
CA ALA A 60 -19.27 -4.90 27.35
C ALA A 60 -19.93 -5.78 26.27
N GLY A 61 -19.17 -6.74 25.73
CA GLY A 61 -19.61 -7.61 24.62
C GLY A 61 -19.13 -7.17 23.23
N GLN A 62 -18.32 -6.11 23.13
CA GLN A 62 -17.56 -5.75 21.92
C GLN A 62 -16.04 -5.93 22.16
N ASP A 63 -15.22 -5.73 21.13
CA ASP A 63 -13.79 -6.14 21.07
C ASP A 63 -12.80 -5.36 21.97
N GLY A 64 -13.12 -5.25 23.26
CA GLY A 64 -12.22 -4.72 24.30
C GLY A 64 -11.98 -3.21 24.21
N ASP A 65 -10.75 -2.81 24.52
CA ASP A 65 -10.32 -1.42 24.39
C ASP A 65 -10.07 -1.05 22.92
N THR A 66 -10.35 0.19 22.53
CA THR A 66 -10.19 0.66 21.14
C THR A 66 -9.61 2.07 21.07
N LEU A 67 -8.84 2.34 20.00
CA LEU A 67 -8.32 3.67 19.68
C LEU A 67 -8.63 3.99 18.20
N LEU A 68 -9.25 5.15 17.97
CA LEU A 68 -9.39 5.77 16.67
C LEU A 68 -8.45 6.99 16.59
N LEU A 69 -7.54 7.02 15.61
CA LEU A 69 -6.52 8.05 15.45
C LEU A 69 -6.67 8.73 14.08
N ASN A 70 -7.04 10.01 14.06
CA ASN A 70 -7.38 10.80 12.87
C ASN A 70 -8.45 10.13 11.98
N GLY A 71 -9.37 9.35 12.56
CA GLY A 71 -10.43 8.61 11.84
C GLY A 71 -10.08 7.17 11.45
N GLU A 72 -8.85 6.70 11.65
CA GLU A 72 -8.42 5.32 11.37
C GLU A 72 -8.34 4.49 12.67
N GLN A 73 -8.70 3.20 12.65
CA GLN A 73 -8.49 2.33 13.82
C GLN A 73 -6.98 2.10 14.06
N SER A 74 -6.58 2.12 15.33
CA SER A 74 -5.20 1.94 15.76
C SER A 74 -5.10 0.81 16.77
N ASP A 75 -4.10 -0.07 16.60
CA ASP A 75 -3.88 -1.21 17.48
C ASP A 75 -3.49 -0.77 18.91
N VAL A 76 -4.33 -1.14 19.88
CA VAL A 76 -4.08 -0.91 21.31
C VAL A 76 -3.46 -2.12 22.02
N SER A 77 -3.30 -3.26 21.36
CA SER A 77 -2.71 -4.47 21.97
C SER A 77 -1.19 -4.31 22.23
N GLY A 78 -0.53 -3.41 21.49
CA GLY A 78 0.87 -3.06 21.67
C GLY A 78 1.23 -2.68 23.11
N ALA A 79 2.31 -3.28 23.62
CA ALA A 79 2.71 -3.24 25.04
C ALA A 79 2.81 -1.83 25.65
N ARG A 80 3.13 -0.80 24.85
CA ARG A 80 3.20 0.61 25.26
C ARG A 80 1.84 1.17 25.66
N THR A 81 0.82 0.99 24.82
CA THR A 81 -0.55 1.45 25.07
C THR A 81 -1.15 0.69 26.25
N GLN A 82 -0.94 -0.64 26.28
CA GLN A 82 -1.35 -1.49 27.40
C GLN A 82 -0.66 -1.14 28.73
N ALA A 83 0.59 -0.65 28.72
CA ALA A 83 1.24 -0.16 29.94
C ALA A 83 0.53 1.09 30.50
N CYS A 84 0.19 2.06 29.63
CA CYS A 84 -0.60 3.22 30.05
C CYS A 84 -1.97 2.83 30.59
N PHE A 85 -2.73 1.99 29.86
CA PHE A 85 -4.08 1.58 30.26
C PHE A 85 -4.07 0.83 31.60
N ARG A 86 -3.15 -0.11 31.82
CA ARG A 86 -3.02 -0.81 33.12
C ARG A 86 -2.67 0.15 34.26
N ALA A 87 -1.73 1.06 34.07
CA ALA A 87 -1.33 2.00 35.11
C ALA A 87 -2.49 2.93 35.52
N LEU A 88 -3.21 3.48 34.54
CA LEU A 88 -4.35 4.37 34.76
C LEU A 88 -5.53 3.64 35.40
N ARG A 89 -5.88 2.44 34.91
CA ARG A 89 -6.90 1.57 35.54
C ARG A 89 -6.53 1.20 36.97
N SER A 90 -5.28 0.86 37.24
CA SER A 90 -4.83 0.49 38.61
C SER A 90 -4.98 1.64 39.59
N ARG A 91 -4.75 2.89 39.15
CA ARG A 91 -4.97 4.08 40.00
C ARG A 91 -6.46 4.37 40.19
N ARG A 92 -7.28 4.26 39.15
CA ARG A 92 -8.75 4.40 39.26
C ARG A 92 -9.36 3.32 40.17
N ALA A 93 -8.91 2.08 40.05
CA ALA A 93 -9.36 0.96 40.88
C ALA A 93 -9.04 1.18 42.37
N ALA A 94 -7.91 1.83 42.69
CA ALA A 94 -7.57 2.20 44.07
C ALA A 94 -8.55 3.26 44.64
N LEU A 95 -8.93 4.27 43.85
CA LEU A 95 -9.98 5.23 44.24
C LEU A 95 -11.33 4.54 44.44
N GLU A 96 -11.72 3.67 43.50
CA GLU A 96 -12.98 2.91 43.54
C GLU A 96 -13.06 1.86 44.66
N ALA A 97 -11.93 1.49 45.26
CA ALA A 97 -11.83 0.63 46.44
C ALA A 97 -11.81 1.45 47.74
N ALA A 98 -11.24 2.66 47.73
CA ALA A 98 -11.26 3.58 48.86
C ALA A 98 -12.65 4.23 49.06
N ASP A 99 -13.36 4.53 47.97
CA ASP A 99 -14.74 5.03 47.99
C ASP A 99 -15.72 4.08 47.27
N PRO A 100 -16.48 3.32 48.08
CA PRO A 100 -17.76 2.70 47.81
C PRO A 100 -18.53 3.18 46.58
N SER A 101 -18.84 4.47 46.66
CA SER A 101 -19.86 5.17 45.89
C SER A 101 -19.44 5.51 44.47
N LEU A 102 -18.13 5.52 44.19
CA LEU A 102 -17.61 5.82 42.86
C LEU A 102 -18.00 4.74 41.84
N PRO A 103 -18.44 5.11 40.63
CA PRO A 103 -18.74 4.16 39.56
C PRO A 103 -17.45 3.41 39.15
N LYS A 104 -17.59 2.12 38.81
CA LYS A 104 -16.47 1.18 38.62
C LYS A 104 -15.84 1.24 37.21
N LEU A 105 -15.53 2.46 36.78
CA LEU A 105 -14.96 2.84 35.48
C LEU A 105 -13.62 2.15 35.18
N SER A 106 -12.87 1.72 36.20
CA SER A 106 -11.65 0.92 36.00
C SER A 106 -11.92 -0.41 35.30
N THR A 107 -13.11 -0.99 35.49
CA THR A 107 -13.50 -2.32 34.97
C THR A 107 -14.10 -2.26 33.55
N TYR A 108 -14.52 -1.07 33.10
CA TYR A 108 -15.21 -0.89 31.82
C TYR A 108 -14.23 -0.76 30.63
N PRO A 109 -14.62 -1.17 29.40
CA PRO A 109 -13.80 -0.99 28.21
C PRO A 109 -13.54 0.48 27.89
N LEU A 110 -12.32 0.82 27.45
CA LEU A 110 -11.95 2.16 27.04
C LEU A 110 -12.15 2.34 25.53
N ARG A 111 -12.89 3.37 25.14
CA ARG A 111 -12.89 3.89 23.76
C ARG A 111 -12.15 5.21 23.75
N VAL A 112 -11.14 5.32 22.91
CA VAL A 112 -10.40 6.56 22.72
C VAL A 112 -10.52 7.02 21.28
N VAL A 113 -10.85 8.29 21.08
CA VAL A 113 -10.79 8.94 19.77
C VAL A 113 -9.82 10.12 19.89
N SER A 114 -8.93 10.27 18.92
CA SER A 114 -7.90 11.30 18.95
C SER A 114 -7.56 11.85 17.56
N GLU A 115 -7.34 13.15 17.47
CA GLU A 115 -7.01 13.86 16.24
C GLU A 115 -5.84 14.82 16.46
N ASN A 116 -5.04 15.05 15.42
CA ASN A 116 -3.95 16.03 15.43
C ASN A 116 -4.25 17.14 14.41
N ASN A 117 -4.10 18.41 14.79
CA ASN A 117 -4.21 19.51 13.82
C ASN A 117 -2.98 19.65 12.91
N PHE A 118 -1.93 18.83 13.14
CA PHE A 118 -0.71 18.74 12.34
C PHE A 118 -0.49 17.30 11.80
N PRO A 119 0.25 17.11 10.69
CA PRO A 119 0.40 15.79 10.08
C PRO A 119 1.23 14.84 10.96
N THR A 120 0.66 13.71 11.37
CA THR A 120 1.28 12.72 12.27
C THR A 120 2.63 12.19 11.77
N ALA A 121 2.92 12.25 10.47
CA ALA A 121 4.19 11.83 9.85
C ALA A 121 5.27 12.94 9.75
N ALA A 122 4.95 14.22 9.95
CA ALA A 122 5.82 15.37 9.63
C ALA A 122 7.01 15.59 10.62
N GLY A 123 7.44 14.56 11.34
CA GLY A 123 8.58 14.62 12.25
C GLY A 123 8.37 15.38 13.56
N LEU A 124 7.32 16.21 13.67
CA LEU A 124 6.99 17.13 14.79
C LEU A 124 6.53 16.41 16.08
N ALA A 125 7.33 15.46 16.57
CA ALA A 125 7.12 14.73 17.83
C ALA A 125 5.67 14.24 18.08
N SER A 126 4.95 13.82 17.03
CA SER A 126 3.53 13.46 17.09
C SER A 126 3.17 12.39 18.15
N SER A 127 4.06 11.42 18.37
CA SER A 127 3.94 10.42 19.42
C SER A 127 4.16 10.93 20.85
N ALA A 128 4.68 12.15 21.04
CA ALA A 128 4.81 12.78 22.34
C ALA A 128 3.49 13.44 22.75
N ALA A 129 2.96 14.33 21.91
CA ALA A 129 1.64 14.96 22.10
C ALA A 129 0.53 13.89 22.20
N GLY A 130 0.55 12.89 21.31
CA GLY A 130 -0.43 11.80 21.30
C GLY A 130 -0.51 10.99 22.61
N PHE A 131 0.63 10.58 23.18
CA PHE A 131 0.64 9.84 24.44
C PHE A 131 0.40 10.73 25.66
N ALA A 132 0.75 12.02 25.62
CA ALA A 132 0.40 12.97 26.67
C ALA A 132 -1.12 13.24 26.70
N ALA A 133 -1.75 13.46 25.54
CA ALA A 133 -3.20 13.62 25.42
C ALA A 133 -3.95 12.35 25.83
N LEU A 134 -3.47 11.17 25.41
CA LEU A 134 -4.02 9.86 25.83
C LEU A 134 -4.02 9.69 27.35
N VAL A 135 -2.86 9.88 27.99
CA VAL A 135 -2.71 9.70 29.44
C VAL A 135 -3.53 10.73 30.20
N ARG A 136 -3.54 11.99 29.75
CA ARG A 136 -4.29 13.06 30.43
C ARG A 136 -5.80 12.94 30.25
N ALA A 137 -6.31 12.61 29.05
CA ALA A 137 -7.74 12.41 28.82
C ALA A 137 -8.31 11.23 29.62
N ILE A 138 -7.54 10.14 29.76
CA ILE A 138 -7.94 9.01 30.61
C ILE A 138 -7.82 9.37 32.10
N ALA A 139 -6.81 10.16 32.52
CA ALA A 139 -6.73 10.65 33.90
C ALA A 139 -7.88 11.62 34.25
N ASP A 140 -8.27 12.51 33.32
CA ASP A 140 -9.40 13.43 33.44
C ASP A 140 -10.76 12.69 33.41
N LEU A 141 -10.84 11.52 32.73
CA LEU A 141 -12.01 10.61 32.71
C LEU A 141 -12.13 9.81 34.02
N TYR A 142 -10.99 9.42 34.59
CA TYR A 142 -10.91 8.64 35.82
C TYR A 142 -10.78 9.51 37.09
N GLU A 143 -10.82 10.83 36.95
CA GLU A 143 -10.78 11.79 38.07
C GLU A 143 -9.57 11.57 38.98
N LEU A 144 -8.42 11.22 38.38
CA LEU A 144 -7.22 10.87 39.13
C LEU A 144 -6.62 12.13 39.81
N PRO A 145 -6.30 12.08 41.12
CA PRO A 145 -5.68 13.21 41.84
C PRO A 145 -4.17 13.37 41.55
N ASP A 146 -3.66 12.69 40.52
CA ASP A 146 -2.24 12.69 40.17
C ASP A 146 -1.76 14.05 39.66
N THR A 147 -0.62 14.50 40.20
CA THR A 147 0.11 15.64 39.63
C THR A 147 0.59 15.33 38.20
N PRO A 148 0.84 16.35 37.36
CA PRO A 148 1.41 16.12 36.03
C PRO A 148 2.74 15.35 36.07
N SER A 149 3.55 15.52 37.13
CA SER A 149 4.78 14.73 37.32
C SER A 149 4.48 13.24 37.53
N GLN A 150 3.49 12.88 38.35
CA GLN A 150 3.06 11.48 38.55
C GLN A 150 2.39 10.87 37.31
N LEU A 151 1.75 11.68 36.46
CA LEU A 151 1.26 11.27 35.14
C LEU A 151 2.39 11.11 34.11
N SER A 152 3.49 11.87 34.25
CA SER A 152 4.65 11.81 33.35
C SER A 152 5.29 10.41 33.33
N LEU A 153 5.30 9.71 34.47
CA LEU A 153 5.76 8.32 34.63
C LEU A 153 4.97 7.33 33.75
N ILE A 154 3.68 7.59 33.55
CA ILE A 154 2.79 6.79 32.69
C ILE A 154 3.01 7.19 31.22
N ALA A 155 3.06 8.49 30.93
CA ALA A 155 3.32 9.02 29.59
C ALA A 155 4.67 8.52 29.04
N ARG A 156 5.71 8.44 29.87
CA ARG A 156 7.03 7.87 29.54
C ARG A 156 6.92 6.45 28.98
N GLN A 157 6.19 5.56 29.64
CA GLN A 157 6.00 4.17 29.20
C GLN A 157 5.23 4.09 27.87
N GLY A 158 4.27 4.99 27.67
CA GLY A 158 3.58 5.19 26.40
C GLY A 158 4.52 5.65 25.28
N SER A 159 5.33 6.68 25.53
CA SER A 159 6.35 7.20 24.62
C SER A 159 7.31 8.07 25.41
N GLY A 160 8.63 7.78 25.42
CA GLY A 160 9.59 8.44 26.32
C GLY A 160 9.44 9.98 26.40
N SER A 161 9.47 10.68 25.26
CA SER A 161 9.33 12.14 25.20
C SER A 161 7.91 12.70 25.42
N ALA A 162 6.89 11.86 25.57
CA ALA A 162 5.54 12.29 25.97
C ALA A 162 5.49 12.76 27.43
N CYS A 163 6.40 12.29 28.29
CA CYS A 163 6.48 12.75 29.68
C CYS A 163 6.64 14.28 29.76
N ARG A 164 7.39 14.91 28.84
CA ARG A 164 7.57 16.37 28.81
C ARG A 164 6.36 17.14 28.27
N SER A 165 5.54 16.51 27.41
CA SER A 165 4.28 17.11 26.92
C SER A 165 3.17 17.17 27.96
N VAL A 166 3.39 16.74 29.22
CA VAL A 166 2.41 16.91 30.31
C VAL A 166 2.55 18.26 31.04
N PHE A 167 3.56 19.07 30.70
CA PHE A 167 3.81 20.40 31.27
C PHE A 167 3.90 21.48 30.17
N GLY A 168 3.60 22.73 30.55
CA GLY A 168 3.83 23.92 29.73
C GLY A 168 5.24 24.49 29.89
N GLY A 169 5.59 25.46 29.04
CA GLY A 169 6.84 26.20 29.16
C GLY A 169 8.08 25.39 28.80
N TYR A 170 9.01 25.31 29.76
CA TYR A 170 10.32 24.69 29.63
C TYR A 170 10.37 23.48 30.55
N VAL A 171 10.60 22.30 29.99
CA VAL A 171 10.35 21.02 30.65
C VAL A 171 11.55 20.10 30.55
N ALA A 172 12.07 19.67 31.69
CA ALA A 172 13.08 18.63 31.80
C ALA A 172 12.41 17.25 31.89
N TRP A 173 13.09 16.23 31.37
CA TRP A 173 12.90 14.83 31.76
C TRP A 173 14.19 14.39 32.44
N ARG A 174 14.11 14.17 33.76
CA ARG A 174 15.20 13.63 34.55
C ARG A 174 15.37 12.16 34.20
N MET A 175 16.60 11.73 33.96
CA MET A 175 16.84 10.32 33.62
C MET A 175 16.48 9.36 34.74
N GLY A 176 16.63 9.79 36.00
CA GLY A 176 16.53 8.92 37.17
C GLY A 176 17.68 7.92 37.25
N GLU A 177 17.93 7.41 38.45
CA GLU A 177 18.92 6.36 38.75
C GLU A 177 18.23 5.04 39.10
N ALA A 178 16.99 5.08 39.63
CA ALA A 178 16.24 3.90 40.03
C ALA A 178 16.01 2.93 38.85
N VAL A 179 16.08 1.64 39.17
CA VAL A 179 15.97 0.54 38.19
C VAL A 179 14.52 0.29 37.78
N ASP A 180 13.55 0.56 38.66
CA ASP A 180 12.12 0.59 38.33
C ASP A 180 11.71 1.88 37.57
N GLY A 181 12.58 2.90 37.59
CA GLY A 181 12.33 4.21 37.04
C GLY A 181 11.19 4.96 37.72
N SER A 182 11.02 4.79 39.03
CA SER A 182 10.13 5.59 39.88
C SER A 182 10.48 7.09 39.87
N ASP A 183 11.75 7.41 39.65
CA ASP A 183 12.36 8.75 39.62
C ASP A 183 12.60 9.33 38.20
N SER A 184 12.36 8.55 37.15
CA SER A 184 12.58 8.97 35.75
C SER A 184 11.36 9.75 35.24
N LEU A 185 11.12 10.92 35.81
CA LEU A 185 9.94 11.76 35.60
C LEU A 185 10.24 13.08 34.88
N ALA A 186 9.18 13.77 34.46
CA ALA A 186 9.26 15.12 33.93
C ALA A 186 9.02 16.19 35.00
N GLU A 187 9.70 17.31 34.84
CA GLU A 187 9.68 18.48 35.72
C GLU A 187 9.57 19.75 34.88
N GLN A 188 8.74 20.70 35.32
CA GLN A 188 8.73 22.04 34.75
C GLN A 188 9.92 22.82 35.32
N VAL A 189 10.87 23.17 34.45
CA VAL A 189 12.01 24.06 34.78
C VAL A 189 11.50 25.49 34.91
N ALA A 190 10.61 25.91 34.00
CA ALA A 190 9.95 27.21 34.05
C ALA A 190 8.60 27.16 33.29
N PRO A 191 7.54 27.84 33.76
CA PRO A 191 6.27 27.96 33.02
C PRO A 191 6.44 28.83 31.75
N ALA A 192 5.46 28.79 30.83
CA ALA A 192 5.56 29.59 29.59
C ALA A 192 5.60 31.10 29.88
N SER A 193 4.88 31.54 30.91
CA SER A 193 4.90 32.91 31.44
C SER A 193 6.25 33.37 32.00
N ALA A 194 7.18 32.47 32.32
CA ALA A 194 8.50 32.83 32.83
C ALA A 194 9.45 33.35 31.74
N TRP A 195 9.21 33.01 30.46
CA TRP A 195 9.93 33.60 29.32
C TRP A 195 9.04 33.55 28.06
N PRO A 196 8.02 34.42 27.99
CA PRO A 196 6.92 34.33 27.03
C PRO A 196 7.29 34.83 25.63
N ASP A 197 8.42 35.53 25.47
CA ASP A 197 8.87 36.11 24.20
C ASP A 197 9.48 35.08 23.24
N MET A 198 9.70 33.85 23.70
CA MET A 198 10.28 32.76 22.92
C MET A 198 9.35 32.33 21.78
N ARG A 199 9.87 32.36 20.55
CA ARG A 199 9.19 31.99 19.31
C ARG A 199 9.93 30.85 18.61
N ALA A 200 9.21 30.15 17.75
CA ALA A 200 9.76 29.09 16.92
C ALA A 200 9.17 29.14 15.49
N LEU A 201 10.04 29.19 14.49
CA LEU A 201 9.69 29.01 13.08
C LEU A 201 10.08 27.59 12.67
N ILE A 202 9.10 26.76 12.37
CA ILE A 202 9.32 25.38 11.90
C ILE A 202 9.37 25.37 10.38
N LEU A 203 10.49 24.94 9.81
CA LEU A 203 10.67 24.75 8.37
C LEU A 203 10.35 23.30 8.01
N VAL A 204 9.20 23.06 7.39
CA VAL A 204 8.79 21.71 6.97
C VAL A 204 9.50 21.38 5.66
N VAL A 205 10.53 20.54 5.74
CA VAL A 205 11.34 20.06 4.62
C VAL A 205 10.74 18.79 4.01
N SER A 206 10.19 17.90 4.84
CA SER A 206 9.50 16.71 4.37
C SER A 206 8.48 16.19 5.38
N ALA A 207 7.40 15.62 4.85
CA ALA A 207 6.44 14.80 5.58
C ALA A 207 6.52 13.30 5.18
N ALA A 208 7.58 12.89 4.47
CA ALA A 208 7.83 11.49 4.16
C ALA A 208 8.14 10.68 5.43
N LYS A 209 7.74 9.40 5.45
CA LYS A 209 7.99 8.47 6.55
C LYS A 209 9.50 8.31 6.78
N LYS A 210 9.96 8.46 8.03
CA LYS A 210 11.37 8.34 8.41
C LYS A 210 11.95 7.00 7.95
N GLY A 211 13.07 7.01 7.22
CA GLY A 211 13.74 5.78 6.75
C GLY A 211 14.20 4.88 7.90
N VAL A 212 14.72 5.45 8.98
CA VAL A 212 15.00 4.76 10.24
C VAL A 212 14.09 5.32 11.33
N SER A 213 13.30 4.46 11.98
CA SER A 213 12.42 4.88 13.07
C SER A 213 13.25 5.28 14.30
N SER A 214 12.81 6.31 15.03
CA SER A 214 13.58 6.86 16.15
C SER A 214 13.87 5.81 17.24
N SER A 215 12.94 4.88 17.50
CA SER A 215 13.15 3.80 18.48
C SER A 215 14.19 2.77 18.03
N SER A 216 14.25 2.46 16.72
CA SER A 216 15.26 1.54 16.18
C SER A 216 16.62 2.21 16.15
N GLY A 217 16.68 3.44 15.60
CA GLY A 217 17.93 4.18 15.45
C GLY A 217 18.62 4.43 16.79
N MET A 218 17.86 4.82 17.82
CA MET A 218 18.47 5.15 19.12
C MET A 218 19.12 3.95 19.82
N GLN A 219 18.53 2.76 19.75
CA GLN A 219 19.18 1.56 20.33
C GLN A 219 20.34 1.08 19.46
N GLN A 220 20.29 1.31 18.15
CA GLN A 220 21.42 1.05 17.25
C GLN A 220 22.60 1.99 17.55
N THR A 221 22.34 3.28 17.82
CA THR A 221 23.36 4.24 18.28
C THR A 221 23.97 3.79 19.61
N VAL A 222 23.15 3.46 20.61
CA VAL A 222 23.60 2.91 21.91
C VAL A 222 24.51 1.69 21.74
N ALA A 223 24.21 0.81 20.77
CA ALA A 223 24.95 -0.43 20.55
C ALA A 223 26.24 -0.28 19.73
N THR A 224 26.39 0.79 18.92
CA THR A 224 27.47 0.86 17.89
C THR A 224 28.28 2.16 17.87
N SER A 225 27.75 3.29 18.33
CA SER A 225 28.46 4.57 18.30
C SER A 225 29.49 4.66 19.43
N GLY A 226 30.73 5.03 19.08
CA GLY A 226 31.77 5.36 20.04
C GLY A 226 31.55 6.75 20.65
N LEU A 227 31.21 7.73 19.81
CA LEU A 227 30.96 9.12 20.24
C LEU A 227 29.77 9.23 21.20
N PHE A 228 28.77 8.37 21.06
CA PHE A 228 27.59 8.36 21.91
C PHE A 228 27.90 8.11 23.39
N LYS A 229 28.92 7.29 23.70
CA LYS A 229 29.34 7.04 25.09
C LYS A 229 29.85 8.32 25.75
N GLN A 230 30.71 9.07 25.04
CA GLN A 230 31.23 10.36 25.51
C GLN A 230 30.11 11.41 25.62
N ARG A 231 29.15 11.41 24.68
CA ARG A 231 27.98 12.29 24.74
C ARG A 231 27.17 12.09 26.02
N VAL A 232 26.88 10.83 26.38
CA VAL A 232 26.07 10.49 27.56
C VAL A 232 26.80 10.81 28.86
N ALA A 233 28.10 10.52 28.97
CA ALA A 233 28.87 10.75 30.19
C ALA A 233 29.09 12.26 30.48
N GLU A 234 29.68 12.99 29.53
CA GLU A 234 30.24 14.33 29.81
C GLU A 234 29.43 15.48 29.19
N VAL A 235 28.84 15.26 28.00
CA VAL A 235 28.28 16.38 27.21
C VAL A 235 26.89 16.78 27.70
N VAL A 236 26.00 15.80 27.90
CA VAL A 236 24.58 16.10 28.19
C VAL A 236 24.39 16.67 29.60
N SER A 237 25.16 16.21 30.60
CA SER A 237 25.12 16.75 31.97
C SER A 237 25.45 18.25 31.99
N GLY A 238 26.55 18.65 31.37
CA GLY A 238 26.94 20.05 31.20
C GLY A 238 25.96 20.87 30.34
N HIS A 239 25.36 20.28 29.31
CA HIS A 239 24.33 20.94 28.50
C HIS A 239 23.01 21.16 29.27
N MET A 240 22.55 20.20 30.09
CA MET A 240 21.37 20.37 30.93
C MET A 240 21.54 21.54 31.91
N ALA A 241 22.65 21.56 32.67
CA ALA A 241 22.92 22.63 33.63
C ALA A 241 22.98 24.03 32.98
N LYS A 242 23.69 24.15 31.84
CA LYS A 242 23.76 25.41 31.09
C LYS A 242 22.41 25.84 30.50
N MET A 243 21.61 24.89 30.03
CA MET A 243 20.27 25.16 29.48
C MET A 243 19.30 25.63 30.58
N GLU A 244 19.30 24.98 31.74
CA GLU A 244 18.46 25.35 32.88
C GLU A 244 18.83 26.75 33.41
N GLN A 245 20.13 27.07 33.50
CA GLN A 245 20.59 28.43 33.85
C GLN A 245 20.18 29.47 32.79
N ALA A 246 20.39 29.19 31.50
CA ALA A 246 20.02 30.11 30.42
C ALA A 246 18.51 30.40 30.37
N ILE A 247 17.67 29.44 30.76
CA ILE A 247 16.21 29.61 30.87
C ILE A 247 15.84 30.45 32.11
N ALA A 248 16.54 30.29 33.22
CA ALA A 248 16.34 31.10 34.43
C ALA A 248 16.72 32.57 34.20
N ASP A 249 17.87 32.81 33.57
CA ASP A 249 18.42 34.15 33.32
C ASP A 249 17.82 34.84 32.07
N ARG A 250 17.04 34.10 31.26
CA ARG A 250 16.56 34.48 29.91
C ARG A 250 17.70 34.81 28.93
N ASP A 251 18.87 34.19 29.10
CA ASP A 251 20.00 34.34 28.18
C ASP A 251 19.74 33.56 26.88
N PHE A 252 19.24 34.29 25.87
CA PHE A 252 19.02 33.72 24.55
C PHE A 252 20.31 33.24 23.86
N ALA A 253 21.46 33.86 24.12
CA ALA A 253 22.72 33.47 23.48
C ALA A 253 23.22 32.11 24.03
N ALA A 254 23.20 31.92 25.36
CA ALA A 254 23.52 30.63 25.97
C ALA A 254 22.49 29.54 25.61
N PHE A 255 21.19 29.86 25.63
CA PHE A 255 20.13 28.98 25.17
C PHE A 255 20.35 28.53 23.72
N ALA A 256 20.67 29.47 22.83
CA ALA A 256 20.90 29.22 21.42
C ALA A 256 22.15 28.38 21.16
N GLU A 257 23.27 28.70 21.82
CA GLU A 257 24.51 27.94 21.68
C GLU A 257 24.31 26.47 22.07
N VAL A 258 23.73 26.21 23.25
CA VAL A 258 23.49 24.83 23.71
C VAL A 258 22.49 24.12 22.80
N THR A 259 21.42 24.79 22.35
CA THR A 259 20.42 24.23 21.42
C THR A 259 21.05 23.77 20.10
N MET A 260 21.94 24.59 19.51
CA MET A 260 22.61 24.28 18.25
C MET A 260 23.71 23.22 18.43
N ARG A 261 24.56 23.35 19.46
CA ARG A 261 25.61 22.38 19.79
C ARG A 261 25.03 21.00 20.09
N ASP A 262 23.96 20.91 20.87
CA ASP A 262 23.37 19.63 21.25
C ASP A 262 22.62 18.95 20.09
N SER A 263 21.94 19.74 19.25
CA SER A 263 21.39 19.26 17.97
C SER A 263 22.49 18.64 17.10
N ASN A 264 23.61 19.35 16.90
CA ASN A 264 24.72 18.88 16.08
C ASN A 264 25.40 17.64 16.70
N SER A 265 25.58 17.60 18.02
CA SER A 265 26.11 16.44 18.76
C SER A 265 25.21 15.20 18.61
N PHE A 266 23.89 15.36 18.69
CA PHE A 266 22.93 14.27 18.43
C PHE A 266 23.07 13.71 17.00
N HIS A 267 23.07 14.56 15.97
CA HIS A 267 23.22 14.08 14.58
C HIS A 267 24.62 13.50 14.30
N ALA A 268 25.67 13.97 14.98
CA ALA A 268 26.99 13.35 14.93
C ALA A 268 26.97 11.90 15.47
N THR A 269 26.30 11.64 16.60
CA THR A 269 26.14 10.25 17.10
C THR A 269 25.28 9.37 16.18
N CYS A 270 24.32 9.96 15.45
CA CYS A 270 23.59 9.25 14.39
C CYS A 270 24.49 8.87 13.20
N ALA A 271 25.42 9.75 12.80
CA ALA A 271 26.38 9.48 11.74
C ALA A 271 27.48 8.47 12.15
N ASP A 272 27.84 8.43 13.44
CA ASP A 272 28.77 7.46 14.06
C ASP A 272 28.12 6.12 14.43
N THR A 273 26.81 5.97 14.19
CA THR A 273 26.11 4.68 14.30
C THR A 273 26.49 3.76 13.14
N TYR A 274 26.46 2.43 13.31
CA TYR A 274 26.70 1.48 12.22
C TYR A 274 25.51 0.54 11.94
N PRO A 275 25.02 0.44 10.68
CA PRO A 275 25.16 1.41 9.59
C PRO A 275 24.70 2.84 9.97
N PRO A 276 25.24 3.89 9.32
CA PRO A 276 25.02 5.28 9.72
C PRO A 276 23.60 5.78 9.45
N ILE A 277 23.13 6.65 10.34
CA ILE A 277 21.77 7.20 10.33
C ILE A 277 21.83 8.68 9.95
N PHE A 278 21.33 9.00 8.76
CA PHE A 278 21.27 10.38 8.26
C PHE A 278 19.84 10.93 8.30
N TYR A 279 19.53 11.76 9.30
CA TYR A 279 18.26 12.46 9.41
C TYR A 279 18.27 13.85 8.73
N MET A 280 19.39 14.58 8.82
CA MET A 280 19.58 15.87 8.16
C MET A 280 19.94 15.71 6.67
N ASN A 281 19.20 16.39 5.79
CA ASN A 281 19.47 16.47 4.35
C ASN A 281 20.11 17.83 3.97
N ASP A 282 20.27 18.10 2.68
CA ASP A 282 20.88 19.35 2.21
C ASP A 282 20.03 20.60 2.50
N VAL A 283 18.72 20.45 2.64
CA VAL A 283 17.82 21.53 3.06
C VAL A 283 17.99 21.80 4.56
N SER A 284 18.17 20.76 5.38
CA SER A 284 18.57 20.90 6.79
C SER A 284 19.91 21.65 6.91
N ARG A 285 20.91 21.29 6.08
CA ARG A 285 22.21 21.98 6.02
C ARG A 285 22.11 23.41 5.50
N ALA A 286 21.18 23.70 4.59
CA ALA A 286 20.90 25.06 4.12
C ALA A 286 20.22 25.91 5.21
N ALA A 287 19.34 25.33 6.02
CA ALA A 287 18.71 26.01 7.15
C ALA A 287 19.72 26.35 8.27
N VAL A 288 20.68 25.47 8.55
CA VAL A 288 21.84 25.78 9.41
C VAL A 288 22.57 27.02 8.89
N ARG A 289 23.01 27.00 7.62
CA ARG A 289 23.75 28.12 7.00
C ARG A 289 22.97 29.44 7.00
N ALA A 290 21.63 29.38 6.85
CA ALA A 290 20.78 30.56 6.94
C ALA A 290 20.80 31.17 8.34
N VAL A 291 20.67 30.37 9.41
CA VAL A 291 20.71 30.85 10.79
C VAL A 291 22.08 31.40 11.17
N GLU A 292 23.18 30.74 10.79
CA GLU A 292 24.53 31.26 11.01
C GLU A 292 24.72 32.63 10.31
N ALA A 293 24.23 32.78 9.08
CA ALA A 293 24.29 34.05 8.35
C ALA A 293 23.41 35.16 8.96
N ILE A 294 22.21 34.81 9.47
CA ILE A 294 21.32 35.72 10.19
C ILE A 294 22.00 36.26 11.46
N ASN A 295 22.59 35.36 12.26
CA ASN A 295 23.34 35.73 13.47
C ASN A 295 24.56 36.61 13.13
N ALA A 296 25.30 36.27 12.06
CA ALA A 296 26.43 37.08 11.59
C ALA A 296 26.01 38.49 11.15
N LYS A 297 24.90 38.64 10.40
CA LYS A 297 24.37 39.95 10.01
C LYS A 297 23.88 40.77 11.21
N ALA A 298 23.29 40.11 12.20
CA ALA A 298 22.78 40.77 13.41
C ALA A 298 23.88 41.20 14.40
N GLY A 299 25.13 40.74 14.22
CA GLY A 299 26.25 41.00 15.14
C GLY A 299 26.13 40.32 16.51
N ARG A 300 25.06 39.56 16.74
CA ARG A 300 24.80 38.75 17.95
C ARG A 300 23.94 37.54 17.59
N VAL A 301 23.82 36.59 18.51
CA VAL A 301 22.92 35.45 18.33
C VAL A 301 21.46 35.91 18.48
N VAL A 302 20.68 35.75 17.43
CA VAL A 302 19.24 36.10 17.34
C VAL A 302 18.35 34.93 16.92
N ALA A 303 18.95 33.88 16.35
CA ALA A 303 18.28 32.66 15.93
C ALA A 303 19.07 31.41 16.32
N ALA A 304 18.37 30.32 16.65
CA ALA A 304 18.95 29.03 17.01
C ALA A 304 18.25 27.88 16.30
N TYR A 305 18.96 27.10 15.49
CA TYR A 305 18.39 25.90 14.87
C TYR A 305 18.43 24.69 15.80
N THR A 306 17.43 23.82 15.66
CA THR A 306 17.49 22.47 16.20
C THR A 306 16.76 21.47 15.30
N PHE A 307 17.26 20.24 15.26
CA PHE A 307 16.75 19.16 14.43
C PHE A 307 16.53 17.91 15.28
N ASP A 308 15.30 17.40 15.31
CA ASP A 308 15.00 16.08 15.86
C ASP A 308 15.37 14.98 14.85
N ALA A 309 14.92 13.74 15.07
CA ALA A 309 15.11 12.62 14.17
C ALA A 309 14.32 12.76 12.84
N GLY A 310 14.68 13.73 12.01
CA GLY A 310 14.11 14.05 10.69
C GLY A 310 14.76 15.32 10.10
N PRO A 311 14.41 15.70 8.85
CA PRO A 311 15.09 16.80 8.15
C PRO A 311 14.56 18.20 8.48
N ASN A 312 13.43 18.30 9.19
CA ASN A 312 12.72 19.55 9.44
C ASN A 312 13.45 20.38 10.51
N ALA A 313 13.69 21.66 10.21
CA ALA A 313 14.34 22.57 11.14
C ALA A 313 13.30 23.21 12.07
N VAL A 314 13.65 23.38 13.33
CA VAL A 314 12.96 24.31 14.24
C VAL A 314 13.94 25.44 14.54
N VAL A 315 13.59 26.67 14.20
CA VAL A 315 14.41 27.87 14.44
C VAL A 315 13.79 28.67 15.57
N TYR A 316 14.42 28.67 16.74
CA TYR A 316 14.03 29.52 17.86
C TYR A 316 14.56 30.95 17.67
N TYR A 317 13.80 31.92 18.15
CA TYR A 317 14.13 33.36 18.18
C TYR A 317 13.27 34.06 19.25
N LEU A 318 13.59 35.30 19.61
CA LEU A 318 12.72 36.13 20.47
C LEU A 318 11.80 37.01 19.62
N GLU A 319 10.60 37.35 20.11
CA GLU A 319 9.63 38.22 19.41
C GLU A 319 10.27 39.53 18.92
N GLN A 320 11.10 40.19 19.75
CA GLN A 320 11.83 41.40 19.39
C GLN A 320 12.77 41.26 18.18
N ASP A 321 13.20 40.04 17.87
CA ASP A 321 14.13 39.70 16.78
C ASP A 321 13.39 39.13 15.55
N ALA A 322 12.05 39.08 15.58
CA ALA A 322 11.21 38.56 14.51
C ALA A 322 11.50 39.20 13.15
N ASP A 323 11.67 40.53 13.10
CA ASP A 323 11.93 41.25 11.85
C ASP A 323 13.27 40.87 11.20
N VAL A 324 14.28 40.47 11.96
CA VAL A 324 15.58 40.04 11.39
C VAL A 324 15.50 38.59 10.90
N VAL A 325 14.96 37.71 11.76
CA VAL A 325 14.92 36.27 11.53
C VAL A 325 13.90 35.92 10.45
N LEU A 326 12.66 36.43 10.58
CA LEU A 326 11.58 36.10 9.66
C LEU A 326 11.73 36.76 8.31
N ALA A 327 12.24 38.01 8.21
CA ALA A 327 12.47 38.66 6.91
C ALA A 327 13.34 37.82 5.98
N THR A 328 14.40 37.23 6.53
CA THR A 328 15.35 36.39 5.78
C THR A 328 14.66 35.15 5.21
N PHE A 329 13.87 34.43 6.02
CA PHE A 329 13.11 33.28 5.52
C PHE A 329 11.94 33.69 4.61
N ALA A 330 11.27 34.81 4.87
CA ALA A 330 10.16 35.33 4.07
C ALA A 330 10.59 35.76 2.66
N GLY A 331 11.75 36.39 2.50
CA GLY A 331 12.29 36.75 1.18
C GLY A 331 12.58 35.54 0.28
N ILE A 332 12.83 34.38 0.88
CA ILE A 332 13.13 33.12 0.17
C ILE A 332 11.86 32.29 -0.02
N LEU A 333 11.06 32.16 1.03
CA LEU A 333 9.93 31.23 1.19
C LEU A 333 8.55 31.89 1.17
N GLY A 334 8.42 33.18 0.84
CA GLY A 334 7.15 33.92 0.94
C GLY A 334 6.01 33.45 0.03
N ALA A 335 6.22 32.40 -0.76
CA ALA A 335 5.20 31.69 -1.54
C ALA A 335 4.78 30.33 -0.92
N VAL A 336 5.21 30.00 0.30
CA VAL A 336 4.77 28.82 1.06
C VAL A 336 3.81 29.20 2.17
N ASP A 337 2.83 28.33 2.45
CA ASP A 337 1.80 28.58 3.46
C ASP A 337 2.33 28.54 4.90
N GLY A 338 1.55 29.12 5.81
CA GLY A 338 1.67 28.93 7.26
C GLY A 338 2.36 30.06 8.04
N TRP A 339 2.67 31.18 7.40
CA TRP A 339 3.06 32.42 8.06
C TRP A 339 1.89 32.97 8.91
N LYS A 340 2.18 33.38 10.15
CA LYS A 340 1.21 34.11 10.99
C LYS A 340 1.22 35.60 10.65
N ASN A 341 0.05 36.22 10.79
CA ASN A 341 -0.17 37.67 10.65
C ASN A 341 0.18 38.25 9.27
N GLY A 342 0.16 37.42 8.22
CA GLY A 342 0.56 37.79 6.86
C GLY A 342 1.98 37.35 6.52
N LEU A 343 2.55 37.88 5.43
CA LEU A 343 3.96 37.67 5.09
C LEU A 343 4.82 38.74 5.80
N PRO A 344 5.85 38.36 6.58
CA PRO A 344 6.76 39.31 7.22
C PRO A 344 7.44 40.26 6.22
N SER A 345 7.73 41.48 6.66
CA SER A 345 8.50 42.45 5.87
C SER A 345 9.86 41.89 5.51
N THR A 346 10.27 42.01 4.25
CA THR A 346 11.59 41.54 3.78
C THR A 346 12.69 42.59 3.90
N ALA A 347 12.39 43.79 4.41
CA ALA A 347 13.31 44.93 4.44
C ALA A 347 14.62 44.66 5.22
N GLN A 348 14.57 43.83 6.26
CA GLN A 348 15.75 43.46 7.05
C GLN A 348 16.41 42.13 6.61
N ALA A 349 15.94 41.50 5.53
CA ALA A 349 16.39 40.16 5.11
C ALA A 349 17.92 40.06 4.93
N THR A 350 18.48 38.93 5.35
CA THR A 350 19.88 38.59 5.10
C THR A 350 20.02 38.05 3.68
N GLU A 351 20.94 38.60 2.90
CA GLU A 351 21.30 38.00 1.61
C GLU A 351 22.06 36.70 1.88
N LEU A 352 21.50 35.58 1.40
CA LEU A 352 22.13 34.26 1.50
C LEU A 352 22.73 33.88 0.15
N ASP A 353 23.78 33.04 0.19
CA ASP A 353 24.30 32.37 -1.00
C ASP A 353 23.16 31.79 -1.87
N ALA A 354 23.26 32.01 -3.18
CA ALA A 354 22.24 31.60 -4.14
C ALA A 354 21.96 30.09 -4.11
N THR A 355 22.95 29.26 -3.75
CA THR A 355 22.74 27.82 -3.56
C THR A 355 21.91 27.53 -2.31
N VAL A 356 22.25 28.13 -1.17
CA VAL A 356 21.50 28.04 0.10
C VAL A 356 20.05 28.52 -0.08
N ALA A 357 19.86 29.71 -0.66
CA ALA A 357 18.52 30.27 -0.92
C ALA A 357 17.70 29.38 -1.86
N SER A 358 18.29 28.88 -2.96
CA SER A 358 17.62 27.97 -3.89
C SER A 358 17.27 26.62 -3.25
N THR A 359 18.16 26.06 -2.42
CA THR A 359 17.94 24.80 -1.71
C THR A 359 16.80 24.93 -0.70
N LEU A 360 16.72 26.04 0.03
CA LEU A 360 15.59 26.32 0.93
C LEU A 360 14.29 26.50 0.13
N LYS A 361 14.30 27.32 -0.92
CA LYS A 361 13.12 27.64 -1.76
C LYS A 361 12.55 26.45 -2.52
N THR A 362 13.35 25.42 -2.78
CA THR A 362 12.90 24.17 -3.43
C THR A 362 12.65 23.04 -2.44
N GLY A 363 13.23 23.10 -1.24
CA GLY A 363 13.20 22.04 -0.24
C GLY A 363 12.25 22.25 0.94
N VAL A 364 11.88 23.49 1.28
CA VAL A 364 10.88 23.79 2.33
C VAL A 364 9.51 23.94 1.67
N SER A 365 8.55 23.14 2.11
CA SER A 365 7.21 23.04 1.51
C SER A 365 6.14 23.83 2.27
N ARG A 366 6.37 24.14 3.55
CA ARG A 366 5.49 24.90 4.43
C ARG A 366 6.29 25.46 5.62
N VAL A 367 5.85 26.58 6.20
CA VAL A 367 6.32 27.01 7.53
C VAL A 367 5.24 26.84 8.60
N ILE A 368 5.63 26.84 9.87
CA ILE A 368 4.71 26.97 11.01
C ILE A 368 5.33 27.96 12.00
N SER A 369 4.74 29.14 12.14
CA SER A 369 5.11 30.13 13.15
C SER A 369 4.38 29.84 14.47
N THR A 370 5.12 29.62 15.55
CA THR A 370 4.58 29.35 16.89
C THR A 370 5.48 29.94 17.99
N GLY A 371 5.18 29.66 19.25
CA GLY A 371 5.97 30.07 20.40
C GLY A 371 5.80 29.12 21.57
N VAL A 372 6.44 29.47 22.70
CA VAL A 372 6.27 28.73 23.96
C VAL A 372 4.80 28.69 24.38
N GLY A 373 4.35 27.57 24.96
CA GLY A 373 2.94 27.34 25.25
C GLY A 373 2.66 26.47 26.47
N GLU A 374 1.39 26.44 26.85
CA GLU A 374 0.91 25.77 28.06
C GLU A 374 0.76 24.25 27.93
N GLY A 375 0.72 23.57 29.08
CA GLY A 375 0.54 22.12 29.21
C GLY A 375 -0.89 21.65 28.90
N PRO A 376 -1.17 20.34 28.97
CA PRO A 376 -2.45 19.79 28.55
C PRO A 376 -3.66 20.41 29.25
N MET A 377 -4.69 20.75 28.47
CA MET A 377 -5.89 21.44 28.92
C MET A 377 -7.13 20.55 28.72
N LYS A 378 -7.95 20.38 29.76
CA LYS A 378 -9.28 19.77 29.64
C LYS A 378 -10.17 20.68 28.77
N THR A 379 -11.05 20.09 27.96
CA THR A 379 -11.92 20.83 27.04
C THR A 379 -13.27 20.15 26.87
N ASP A 380 -14.31 20.94 26.58
CA ASP A 380 -15.63 20.45 26.20
C ASP A 380 -15.78 20.21 24.69
N GLN A 381 -14.69 20.27 23.92
CA GLN A 381 -14.64 19.74 22.56
C GLN A 381 -14.49 18.22 22.58
N TYR A 382 -15.61 17.49 22.50
CA TYR A 382 -15.63 16.03 22.46
C TYR A 382 -15.56 15.49 21.01
N LEU A 383 -14.77 14.43 20.80
CA LEU A 383 -14.70 13.62 19.57
C LEU A 383 -15.67 12.42 19.58
N VAL A 384 -16.41 12.24 20.68
CA VAL A 384 -17.32 11.11 20.94
C VAL A 384 -18.66 11.63 21.50
N GLY A 385 -19.76 11.12 20.97
CA GLY A 385 -21.12 11.41 21.42
C GLY A 385 -21.46 10.83 22.79
N GLU A 386 -22.65 11.17 23.28
CA GLU A 386 -23.19 10.65 24.56
C GLU A 386 -23.71 9.21 24.43
N ASP A 387 -23.87 8.74 23.19
CA ASP A 387 -24.08 7.36 22.78
C ASP A 387 -22.79 6.52 22.73
N GLY A 388 -21.62 7.15 22.96
CA GLY A 388 -20.32 6.49 22.87
C GLY A 388 -19.84 6.20 21.46
N GLN A 389 -20.41 6.85 20.44
CA GLN A 389 -19.98 6.74 19.04
C GLN A 389 -19.05 7.91 18.64
N PRO A 390 -18.03 7.69 17.79
CA PRO A 390 -17.22 8.79 17.26
C PRO A 390 -18.06 9.77 16.43
N TYR A 391 -17.84 11.07 16.59
CA TYR A 391 -18.47 12.06 15.72
C TYR A 391 -17.92 11.97 14.28
N PRO A 392 -18.75 12.16 13.24
CA PRO A 392 -18.25 12.24 11.86
C PRO A 392 -17.28 13.43 11.70
N ALA A 393 -16.10 13.19 11.12
CA ALA A 393 -14.98 14.14 11.05
C ALA A 393 -15.25 15.49 10.34
N TRP A 394 -16.42 15.67 9.71
CA TRP A 394 -16.87 16.95 9.14
C TRP A 394 -17.62 17.84 10.14
N SER A 395 -18.16 17.27 11.22
CA SER A 395 -19.13 17.94 12.11
C SER A 395 -18.52 18.99 13.04
N LEU A 396 -17.22 18.93 13.31
CA LEU A 396 -16.51 19.84 14.23
C LEU A 396 -15.92 21.10 13.56
N ILE A 397 -16.14 21.28 12.25
CA ILE A 397 -15.61 22.42 11.48
C ILE A 397 -16.54 23.65 11.59
N ALA A 398 -17.84 23.42 11.81
CA ALA A 398 -18.79 24.48 12.13
C ALA A 398 -18.81 24.70 13.65
N GLY A 399 -18.41 25.90 14.09
CA GLY A 399 -18.36 26.28 15.50
C GLY A 399 -19.73 26.51 16.15
N VAL A 400 -20.58 25.49 16.17
CA VAL A 400 -21.93 25.52 16.74
C VAL A 400 -21.92 24.94 18.14
N GLN A 401 -21.86 25.80 19.15
CA GLN A 401 -22.26 25.40 20.50
C GLN A 401 -23.73 24.95 20.46
N ARG A 402 -24.03 23.81 21.09
CA ARG A 402 -25.40 23.34 21.30
C ARG A 402 -25.62 23.07 22.78
N GLY A 403 -26.39 23.95 23.42
CA GLY A 403 -27.05 23.63 24.69
C GLY A 403 -28.23 22.67 24.45
N PRO A 404 -28.78 22.06 25.52
CA PRO A 404 -29.92 21.16 25.41
C PRO A 404 -31.25 21.92 25.34
N ASP A 405 -32.08 21.62 24.33
CA ASP A 405 -33.52 21.94 24.31
C ASP A 405 -34.27 20.85 23.50
N PRO A 406 -35.24 20.11 24.07
CA PRO A 406 -35.75 18.86 23.48
C PRO A 406 -37.17 18.93 22.86
N HIS A 407 -37.52 19.95 22.07
CA HIS A 407 -38.84 20.04 21.40
C HIS A 407 -38.82 20.52 19.93
N ALA A 408 -39.96 20.32 19.23
CA ALA A 408 -40.23 20.47 17.78
C ALA A 408 -39.45 19.48 16.87
N ILE A 409 -40.03 18.50 16.14
CA ILE A 409 -41.32 18.31 15.42
C ILE A 409 -41.40 18.98 14.03
N GLY A 410 -41.22 18.17 12.98
CA GLY A 410 -42.13 18.13 11.81
C GLY A 410 -41.74 18.86 10.50
N PHE A 411 -41.70 18.09 9.40
CA PHE A 411 -41.86 18.52 7.99
C PHE A 411 -40.82 19.54 7.43
N SER A 412 -40.71 19.82 6.13
CA SER A 412 -40.81 18.98 4.91
C SER A 412 -40.02 19.68 3.78
N ALA A 413 -39.68 18.99 2.69
CA ALA A 413 -39.05 19.61 1.53
C ALA A 413 -40.08 20.30 0.60
N THR A 414 -39.66 21.35 -0.13
CA THR A 414 -39.82 21.49 -1.60
C THR A 414 -39.32 22.84 -2.14
N ARG A 415 -38.39 22.77 -3.13
CA ARG A 415 -38.03 23.71 -4.24
C ARG A 415 -37.96 25.25 -4.04
N LEU A 416 -36.96 25.83 -4.69
CA LEU A 416 -36.84 27.26 -5.05
C LEU A 416 -36.89 27.43 -6.57
N CYS A 417 -37.46 28.55 -7.04
CA CYS A 417 -37.27 29.09 -8.40
C CYS A 417 -37.43 30.62 -8.38
N ASP A 418 -36.66 31.29 -9.24
CA ASP A 418 -36.86 32.61 -9.88
C ASP A 418 -37.23 33.87 -9.07
N ALA A 419 -36.33 34.87 -9.14
CA ALA A 419 -36.68 36.25 -9.54
C ALA A 419 -35.41 37.01 -10.02
N ALA A 420 -35.56 37.91 -11.00
CA ALA A 420 -34.44 38.61 -11.64
C ALA A 420 -34.16 40.03 -11.11
N ARG A 421 -32.93 40.52 -11.32
CA ARG A 421 -32.54 41.94 -11.14
C ARG A 421 -32.80 42.76 -12.41
N SER A 422 -32.96 44.08 -12.31
CA SER A 422 -33.07 44.97 -13.48
C SER A 422 -32.51 46.38 -13.25
N ARG A 423 -32.01 47.02 -14.34
CA ARG A 423 -31.71 48.47 -14.53
C ARG A 423 -30.51 49.05 -13.71
N SER A 424 -29.84 50.16 -14.05
CA SER A 424 -29.53 50.93 -15.30
C SER A 424 -28.59 52.12 -14.89
N THR A 425 -27.85 52.92 -15.69
CA THR A 425 -27.51 53.10 -17.13
C THR A 425 -26.27 54.05 -17.24
N HIS A 426 -25.85 54.43 -18.47
CA HIS A 426 -24.82 55.46 -18.84
C HIS A 426 -23.34 54.99 -18.79
N GLY A 427 -22.41 55.47 -19.66
CA GLY A 427 -22.52 56.39 -20.81
C GLY A 427 -21.25 56.35 -21.71
N ILE A 428 -21.32 56.81 -22.96
CA ILE A 428 -20.33 56.61 -24.06
C ILE A 428 -19.84 57.97 -24.61
N PRO A 429 -18.54 58.19 -24.93
CA PRO A 429 -18.03 58.08 -26.32
C PRO A 429 -16.56 57.60 -26.53
N ARG A 430 -16.24 57.19 -27.77
CA ARG A 430 -14.88 57.04 -28.36
C ARG A 430 -14.63 58.18 -29.39
N PRO A 431 -13.41 58.37 -29.94
CA PRO A 431 -13.13 57.75 -31.26
C PRO A 431 -11.64 57.43 -31.63
N ARG A 432 -11.43 56.41 -32.50
CA ARG A 432 -10.42 56.32 -33.62
C ARG A 432 -8.89 56.39 -33.28
N GLU A 433 -7.91 55.96 -34.10
CA GLU A 433 -7.83 55.16 -35.35
C GLU A 433 -6.39 54.60 -35.57
N ALA A 434 -6.22 53.64 -36.52
CA ALA A 434 -4.99 53.32 -37.30
C ALA A 434 -3.70 52.79 -36.59
N THR A 435 -2.77 52.01 -37.21
CA THR A 435 -2.77 51.12 -38.41
C THR A 435 -1.56 50.13 -38.34
N MET A 436 -1.60 49.07 -39.16
CA MET A 436 -0.59 48.01 -39.49
C MET A 436 0.92 48.39 -39.46
N VAL A 437 1.89 47.46 -39.33
CA VAL A 437 2.37 46.49 -40.37
C VAL A 437 3.18 45.31 -39.77
N GLN A 438 3.34 44.21 -40.54
CA GLN A 438 4.05 42.95 -40.20
C GLN A 438 5.38 42.75 -40.99
N GLN A 439 6.06 41.62 -40.74
CA GLN A 439 7.06 40.89 -41.58
C GLN A 439 8.55 41.31 -41.48
N THR A 440 9.56 40.47 -41.78
CA THR A 440 9.79 39.01 -41.52
C THR A 440 11.29 38.63 -41.67
N LYS A 441 11.71 37.48 -41.09
CA LYS A 441 12.70 36.48 -41.59
C LYS A 441 14.23 36.76 -41.66
N LYS A 442 14.94 35.86 -40.93
CA LYS A 442 16.16 35.07 -41.33
C LYS A 442 17.53 35.77 -41.44
N ALA A 443 18.58 34.93 -41.53
CA ALA A 443 19.99 35.26 -41.34
C ALA A 443 20.92 34.38 -42.22
N ALA A 444 22.13 34.90 -42.52
CA ALA A 444 23.37 34.24 -42.98
C ALA A 444 24.43 35.36 -43.27
N ALA A 445 25.74 35.13 -43.50
CA ALA A 445 26.76 34.25 -42.93
C ALA A 445 28.11 34.51 -43.68
N SER A 446 29.24 34.69 -42.98
CA SER A 446 30.61 34.76 -43.55
C SER A 446 31.66 34.55 -42.44
N THR A 447 32.47 33.48 -42.40
CA THR A 447 33.66 33.09 -43.21
C THR A 447 34.95 33.86 -42.93
N GLY A 448 35.98 33.14 -42.43
CA GLY A 448 37.38 33.56 -42.34
C GLY A 448 38.27 32.39 -41.91
N SER A 449 39.45 32.20 -42.52
CA SER A 449 40.32 31.04 -42.29
C SER A 449 41.82 31.35 -42.51
N SER A 450 42.69 30.58 -41.84
CA SER A 450 44.12 30.45 -42.17
C SER A 450 44.69 29.12 -41.61
N SER A 451 45.99 28.86 -41.77
CA SER A 451 46.52 27.50 -42.03
C SER A 451 47.62 26.97 -41.08
N LYS A 452 47.95 25.68 -41.24
CA LYS A 452 48.86 24.84 -40.41
C LYS A 452 50.35 25.04 -40.70
N ARG A 453 51.24 24.67 -39.75
CA ARG A 453 52.27 23.59 -39.86
C ARG A 453 52.94 23.26 -38.48
N PRO A 454 53.69 22.15 -38.32
CA PRO A 454 53.91 21.47 -37.01
C PRO A 454 55.38 21.32 -36.55
N VAL A 455 55.58 20.81 -35.31
CA VAL A 455 56.81 20.14 -34.77
C VAL A 455 56.36 19.01 -33.79
N ASP A 456 57.29 18.14 -33.38
CA ASP A 456 57.09 16.74 -32.94
C ASP A 456 56.88 16.44 -31.42
N GLU A 457 57.07 15.16 -31.06
CA GLU A 457 56.54 14.40 -29.92
C GLU A 457 57.31 14.54 -28.58
N HIS A 458 56.59 14.46 -27.45
CA HIS A 458 56.79 13.46 -26.38
C HIS A 458 55.65 13.49 -25.33
N ASP A 459 55.50 12.39 -24.57
CA ASP A 459 54.35 12.01 -23.72
C ASP A 459 54.63 12.26 -22.20
N PRO A 460 53.66 12.21 -21.24
CA PRO A 460 52.18 12.23 -21.32
C PRO A 460 51.54 13.46 -20.66
N SER A 461 50.23 13.69 -20.88
CA SER A 461 49.45 14.69 -20.15
C SER A 461 48.17 14.15 -19.48
N ILE A 462 47.83 14.74 -18.32
CA ILE A 462 46.77 14.29 -17.42
C ILE A 462 45.37 14.56 -18.01
N SER A 463 44.48 13.58 -17.93
CA SER A 463 43.10 13.72 -18.43
C SER A 463 42.30 14.79 -17.67
N PRO A 464 41.51 15.64 -18.37
CA PRO A 464 40.71 16.68 -17.73
C PRO A 464 39.51 16.12 -16.94
N PRO A 465 39.03 16.83 -15.90
CA PRO A 465 37.93 16.35 -15.06
C PRO A 465 36.58 16.30 -15.80
N PRO A 466 35.69 15.34 -15.46
CA PRO A 466 34.42 15.16 -16.14
C PRO A 466 33.45 16.33 -15.93
N THR A 467 32.73 16.69 -16.98
CA THR A 467 31.74 17.80 -16.96
C THR A 467 30.56 17.51 -16.04
N LYS A 468 30.17 18.52 -15.25
CA LYS A 468 29.10 18.40 -14.23
C LYS A 468 27.74 18.09 -14.87
N ARG A 469 27.29 16.83 -14.79
CA ARG A 469 25.89 16.45 -15.07
C ARG A 469 24.95 17.19 -14.10
N LYS A 470 24.06 18.04 -14.62
CA LYS A 470 22.95 18.61 -13.84
C LYS A 470 21.96 17.51 -13.48
N ILE A 471 21.82 17.21 -12.19
CA ILE A 471 20.75 16.33 -11.69
C ILE A 471 19.47 17.16 -11.60
N GLN A 472 18.46 16.85 -12.41
CA GLN A 472 17.12 17.42 -12.25
C GLN A 472 16.35 16.67 -11.15
N SER A 473 15.60 17.40 -10.32
CA SER A 473 14.82 16.83 -9.22
C SER A 473 13.56 16.13 -9.72
N ARG A 474 13.42 14.83 -9.40
CA ARG A 474 12.34 13.95 -9.93
C ARG A 474 11.01 14.04 -9.16
N THR A 475 10.61 15.23 -8.73
CA THR A 475 9.36 15.47 -7.96
C THR A 475 8.51 16.54 -8.62
N SER A 476 7.26 16.19 -8.99
CA SER A 476 6.30 17.15 -9.52
C SER A 476 5.77 18.08 -8.42
N LYS A 477 5.44 19.32 -8.77
CA LYS A 477 4.82 20.27 -7.83
C LYS A 477 3.43 19.81 -7.33
N SER A 478 2.71 18.97 -8.10
CA SER A 478 1.43 18.38 -7.65
C SER A 478 1.60 17.40 -6.49
N ALA A 479 2.61 16.54 -6.54
CA ALA A 479 2.90 15.58 -5.48
C ALA A 479 3.31 16.28 -4.17
N VAL A 480 3.89 17.49 -4.24
CA VAL A 480 4.17 18.33 -3.07
C VAL A 480 2.88 18.99 -2.56
N ALA A 481 2.12 19.70 -3.42
CA ALA A 481 0.87 20.35 -3.01
C ALA A 481 -0.16 19.37 -2.40
N SER A 482 -0.19 18.14 -2.93
CA SER A 482 -0.95 16.99 -2.43
C SER A 482 -0.74 16.64 -0.95
N PHE A 483 0.33 17.11 -0.32
CA PHE A 483 0.73 16.73 1.04
C PHE A 483 0.30 17.72 2.14
N PHE A 484 -0.14 18.93 1.78
CA PHE A 484 -0.33 20.05 2.74
C PHE A 484 -1.77 20.48 2.98
N THR A 485 -2.75 19.84 2.33
CA THR A 485 -4.16 19.99 2.68
C THR A 485 -4.43 19.50 4.12
N PRO A 486 -5.20 20.25 4.93
CA PRO A 486 -5.67 19.83 6.26
C PRO A 486 -6.37 18.46 6.24
N ALA A 487 -6.47 17.75 7.38
CA ALA A 487 -7.10 16.42 7.42
C ALA A 487 -8.53 16.39 6.85
N SER A 488 -9.30 17.47 7.03
CA SER A 488 -10.64 17.68 6.46
C SER A 488 -10.68 18.00 4.95
N GLN A 489 -9.53 18.31 4.35
CA GLN A 489 -9.36 18.63 2.92
C GLN A 489 -8.38 17.68 2.22
N LYS A 490 -7.75 16.76 2.95
CA LYS A 490 -7.03 15.65 2.34
C LYS A 490 -8.02 14.93 1.43
N PRO A 491 -7.67 14.66 0.17
CA PRO A 491 -8.44 13.71 -0.59
C PRO A 491 -8.47 12.40 0.19
N LYS A 492 -9.65 11.77 0.24
CA LYS A 492 -9.86 10.39 0.71
C LYS A 492 -8.78 9.48 0.11
N ASP A 493 -8.50 8.33 0.74
CA ASP A 493 -7.56 7.34 0.18
C ASP A 493 -7.86 7.17 -1.31
N ARG A 494 -6.93 7.65 -2.15
CA ARG A 494 -7.19 7.83 -3.58
C ARG A 494 -7.31 6.50 -4.29
N VAL A 495 -6.82 5.43 -3.66
CA VAL A 495 -7.06 4.06 -4.08
C VAL A 495 -8.36 3.58 -3.47
N VAL A 496 -9.45 3.66 -4.25
CA VAL A 496 -10.69 2.97 -3.88
C VAL A 496 -10.47 1.48 -4.05
N TRP A 497 -10.37 0.77 -2.92
CA TRP A 497 -10.28 -0.68 -2.87
C TRP A 497 -11.67 -1.32 -2.95
N ALA A 498 -11.81 -2.36 -3.77
CA ALA A 498 -12.99 -3.21 -3.83
C ALA A 498 -12.57 -4.68 -3.99
N GLU A 499 -13.49 -5.59 -3.70
CA GLU A 499 -13.26 -7.03 -3.88
C GLU A 499 -14.33 -7.62 -4.81
N ARG A 500 -13.99 -8.72 -5.48
CA ARG A 500 -14.84 -9.43 -6.44
C ARG A 500 -14.79 -10.94 -6.17
N ALA A 501 -15.93 -11.60 -6.33
CA ALA A 501 -16.08 -13.05 -6.23
C ALA A 501 -16.23 -13.65 -7.64
N PRO A 502 -15.66 -14.84 -7.93
CA PRO A 502 -15.64 -15.41 -9.27
C PRO A 502 -17.00 -15.95 -9.74
N ARG A 503 -17.99 -15.99 -8.83
CA ARG A 503 -19.42 -16.21 -9.08
C ARG A 503 -20.25 -15.72 -7.89
N ARG A 504 -21.54 -15.44 -8.08
CA ARG A 504 -22.46 -15.01 -7.00
C ARG A 504 -22.48 -16.05 -5.87
N GLY A 505 -22.26 -15.60 -4.63
CA GLY A 505 -22.22 -16.47 -3.45
C GLY A 505 -20.92 -17.24 -3.20
N ALA A 506 -19.88 -17.05 -4.02
CA ALA A 506 -18.52 -17.50 -3.68
C ALA A 506 -17.77 -16.46 -2.83
N ALA A 507 -16.70 -16.89 -2.17
CA ALA A 507 -15.76 -15.98 -1.50
C ALA A 507 -15.04 -15.07 -2.53
N THR A 508 -14.54 -13.91 -2.07
CA THR A 508 -13.76 -13.00 -2.92
C THR A 508 -12.38 -13.59 -3.25
N THR A 509 -11.95 -13.43 -4.50
CA THR A 509 -10.65 -13.94 -4.99
C THR A 509 -9.94 -12.97 -5.93
N LEU A 510 -10.52 -11.80 -6.17
CA LEU A 510 -9.93 -10.69 -6.90
C LEU A 510 -10.03 -9.43 -6.05
N LEU A 511 -8.88 -8.79 -5.84
CA LEU A 511 -8.76 -7.48 -5.23
C LEU A 511 -8.60 -6.42 -6.33
N VAL A 512 -9.43 -5.39 -6.29
CA VAL A 512 -9.46 -4.28 -7.25
C VAL A 512 -9.06 -2.99 -6.53
N ALA A 513 -8.27 -2.16 -7.21
CA ALA A 513 -7.86 -0.84 -6.76
C ALA A 513 -8.04 0.18 -7.90
N ARG A 514 -8.76 1.27 -7.65
CA ARG A 514 -8.94 2.37 -8.59
C ARG A 514 -8.28 3.63 -8.01
N TYR A 515 -7.21 4.12 -8.65
CA TYR A 515 -6.60 5.41 -8.29
C TYR A 515 -7.14 6.52 -9.19
N GLU A 516 -7.59 7.62 -8.60
CA GLU A 516 -7.94 8.86 -9.32
C GLU A 516 -7.10 10.05 -8.80
N PRO A 517 -6.41 10.80 -9.69
CA PRO A 517 -5.65 11.99 -9.31
C PRO A 517 -6.58 13.19 -9.07
N VAL A 518 -6.09 14.21 -8.36
CA VAL A 518 -6.88 15.42 -8.08
C VAL A 518 -7.15 16.18 -9.38
N ALA A 519 -8.43 16.39 -9.69
CA ALA A 519 -8.86 17.16 -10.84
C ALA A 519 -8.30 18.59 -10.79
N LYS A 520 -7.62 19.01 -11.85
CA LYS A 520 -7.21 20.41 -12.03
C LYS A 520 -8.45 21.23 -12.41
N THR A 521 -8.73 22.28 -11.64
CA THR A 521 -9.74 23.28 -12.00
C THR A 521 -9.41 23.90 -13.35
N GLY A 522 -10.26 23.71 -14.35
CA GLY A 522 -10.06 24.24 -15.71
C GLY A 522 -9.96 23.21 -16.84
N SER A 523 -10.42 21.96 -16.66
CA SER A 523 -10.76 21.09 -17.80
C SER A 523 -12.23 21.25 -18.15
N GLU A 524 -12.52 21.57 -19.41
CA GLU A 524 -13.88 21.53 -19.95
C GLU A 524 -14.40 20.09 -20.02
N SER A 525 -15.73 19.95 -20.14
CA SER A 525 -16.41 18.67 -20.31
C SER A 525 -16.23 18.15 -21.75
N THR A 526 -15.04 17.64 -22.05
CA THR A 526 -14.82 16.83 -23.26
C THR A 526 -15.76 15.62 -23.25
N SER A 527 -16.34 15.30 -24.42
CA SER A 527 -17.27 14.18 -24.56
C SER A 527 -16.59 12.85 -24.25
N VAL A 528 -17.35 11.92 -23.64
CA VAL A 528 -16.85 10.57 -23.33
C VAL A 528 -16.47 9.89 -24.65
N PRO A 529 -15.20 9.46 -24.85
CA PRO A 529 -14.80 8.80 -26.09
C PRO A 529 -15.52 7.46 -26.25
N THR A 530 -16.22 7.28 -27.36
CA THR A 530 -16.93 6.04 -27.69
C THR A 530 -15.99 4.87 -27.98
N LYS A 531 -14.72 5.15 -28.28
CA LYS A 531 -13.61 4.18 -28.39
C LYS A 531 -12.47 4.59 -27.45
N THR A 532 -11.86 3.64 -26.74
CA THR A 532 -10.71 3.88 -25.85
C THR A 532 -9.65 2.78 -25.98
N LYS A 533 -8.38 3.09 -25.71
CA LYS A 533 -7.25 2.14 -25.83
C LYS A 533 -6.58 1.93 -24.48
N ILE A 534 -6.09 0.72 -24.23
CA ILE A 534 -5.56 0.28 -22.93
C ILE A 534 -4.06 0.00 -23.04
N ALA A 535 -3.27 0.63 -22.16
CA ALA A 535 -1.90 0.24 -21.89
C ALA A 535 -1.89 -0.53 -20.56
N ALA A 536 -1.65 -1.84 -20.62
CA ALA A 536 -1.78 -2.73 -19.47
C ALA A 536 -0.43 -3.38 -19.10
N PHE A 537 -0.21 -3.67 -17.82
CA PHE A 537 1.07 -4.12 -17.26
C PHE A 537 0.88 -5.22 -16.18
N ASP A 538 1.86 -6.11 -15.92
CA ASP A 538 2.00 -6.68 -14.55
C ASP A 538 2.64 -5.63 -13.63
N LEU A 539 2.53 -5.87 -12.33
CA LEU A 539 3.16 -5.12 -11.26
C LEU A 539 4.60 -5.62 -10.99
N ASP A 540 4.75 -6.89 -10.62
CA ASP A 540 5.98 -7.43 -10.03
C ASP A 540 6.92 -7.96 -11.14
N ASP A 541 8.21 -7.65 -11.01
CA ASP A 541 9.27 -7.78 -12.02
C ASP A 541 8.95 -7.19 -13.42
N THR A 542 7.94 -6.31 -13.50
CA THR A 542 7.53 -5.57 -14.72
C THR A 542 7.49 -4.06 -14.49
N LEU A 543 6.68 -3.56 -13.55
CA LEU A 543 6.68 -2.14 -13.15
C LEU A 543 7.62 -1.90 -11.97
N ILE A 544 7.64 -2.83 -11.02
CA ILE A 544 8.47 -2.79 -9.81
C ILE A 544 9.25 -4.09 -9.65
N THR A 545 10.36 -4.05 -8.93
CA THR A 545 11.09 -5.23 -8.43
C THR A 545 11.52 -4.96 -6.99
N THR A 546 12.03 -5.97 -6.27
CA THR A 546 12.37 -5.79 -4.84
C THR A 546 13.54 -4.85 -4.63
N ALA A 547 13.50 -4.08 -3.54
CA ALA A 547 14.64 -3.25 -3.15
C ALA A 547 15.80 -4.13 -2.67
N SER A 548 15.49 -5.17 -1.88
CA SER A 548 16.40 -6.12 -1.26
C SER A 548 17.02 -7.16 -2.20
N GLY A 549 16.52 -7.30 -3.43
CA GLY A 549 16.97 -8.33 -4.39
C GLY A 549 16.46 -9.75 -4.08
N LYS A 550 15.56 -9.91 -3.10
CA LYS A 550 14.83 -11.17 -2.87
C LYS A 550 13.81 -11.41 -3.98
N LYS A 551 13.50 -12.68 -4.28
CA LYS A 551 12.44 -13.03 -5.27
C LYS A 551 11.04 -12.53 -4.86
N HIS A 552 10.80 -12.36 -3.56
CA HIS A 552 9.56 -11.79 -3.03
C HIS A 552 9.92 -10.77 -1.95
N GLY A 553 9.24 -9.62 -1.94
CA GLY A 553 9.51 -8.53 -1.00
C GLY A 553 9.28 -8.94 0.45
N GLY A 554 10.12 -8.44 1.35
CA GLY A 554 10.03 -8.71 2.79
C GLY A 554 8.90 -7.96 3.52
N ASP A 555 8.53 -6.78 3.03
CA ASP A 555 7.51 -5.90 3.58
C ASP A 555 6.98 -4.92 2.50
N ALA A 556 5.99 -4.10 2.84
CA ALA A 556 5.37 -3.12 1.96
C ALA A 556 6.30 -2.06 1.31
N ALA A 557 7.50 -1.85 1.84
CA ALA A 557 8.49 -0.89 1.35
C ALA A 557 9.65 -1.57 0.58
N ASP A 558 9.71 -2.90 0.54
CA ASP A 558 10.72 -3.67 -0.21
C ASP A 558 10.42 -3.70 -1.72
N TRP A 559 10.36 -2.53 -2.33
CA TRP A 559 10.19 -2.36 -3.77
C TRP A 559 10.93 -1.12 -4.32
N LYS A 560 11.21 -1.14 -5.62
CA LYS A 560 11.73 -0.04 -6.43
C LYS A 560 11.19 -0.17 -7.86
N TRP A 561 11.20 0.90 -8.64
CA TRP A 561 10.91 0.83 -10.07
C TRP A 561 11.84 -0.15 -10.77
N TRP A 562 11.30 -1.03 -11.62
CA TRP A 562 12.06 -2.03 -12.37
C TRP A 562 13.10 -1.35 -13.28
N HIS A 563 12.67 -0.34 -14.03
CA HIS A 563 13.54 0.59 -14.77
C HIS A 563 13.16 2.05 -14.49
N SER A 564 14.13 2.97 -14.58
CA SER A 564 13.94 4.36 -14.11
C SER A 564 13.07 5.25 -15.01
N SER A 565 12.78 4.82 -16.24
CA SER A 565 11.89 5.54 -17.18
C SER A 565 10.40 5.30 -16.93
N ILE A 566 10.03 4.29 -16.13
CA ILE A 566 8.64 3.80 -16.00
C ILE A 566 7.65 4.92 -15.61
N PRO A 567 7.89 5.77 -14.58
CA PRO A 567 6.95 6.84 -14.22
C PRO A 567 6.84 7.95 -15.28
N GLU A 568 7.80 8.10 -16.18
CA GLU A 568 7.77 9.07 -17.27
C GLU A 568 7.06 8.46 -18.50
N ARG A 569 7.31 7.17 -18.81
CA ARG A 569 6.67 6.46 -19.92
C ARG A 569 5.16 6.26 -19.69
N LEU A 570 4.73 5.92 -18.47
CA LEU A 570 3.30 5.81 -18.15
C LEU A 570 2.58 7.17 -18.22
N ARG A 571 3.26 8.28 -17.87
CA ARG A 571 2.72 9.64 -18.06
C ARG A 571 2.58 10.01 -19.53
N ALA A 572 3.54 9.64 -20.37
CA ALA A 572 3.45 9.80 -21.82
C ALA A 572 2.25 9.02 -22.39
N LEU A 573 2.07 7.75 -22.03
CA LEU A 573 0.92 6.94 -22.46
C LEU A 573 -0.43 7.56 -22.06
N HIS A 574 -0.55 8.07 -20.83
CA HIS A 574 -1.78 8.76 -20.42
C HIS A 574 -2.03 10.04 -21.24
N GLN A 575 -0.98 10.77 -21.62
CA GLN A 575 -1.08 11.95 -22.53
C GLN A 575 -1.38 11.55 -23.98
N GLU A 576 -0.88 10.40 -24.44
CA GLU A 576 -1.21 9.76 -25.72
C GLU A 576 -2.66 9.20 -25.74
N GLY A 577 -3.44 9.35 -24.66
CA GLY A 577 -4.85 8.95 -24.57
C GLY A 577 -5.10 7.49 -24.18
N TYR A 578 -4.12 6.79 -23.61
CA TYR A 578 -4.33 5.44 -23.06
C TYR A 578 -4.94 5.49 -21.66
N ARG A 579 -5.89 4.58 -21.40
CA ARG A 579 -6.23 4.17 -20.02
C ARG A 579 -5.14 3.21 -19.53
N LEU A 580 -4.75 3.35 -18.26
CA LEU A 580 -3.69 2.54 -17.65
C LEU A 580 -4.28 1.43 -16.77
N ALA A 581 -3.84 0.20 -16.97
CA ALA A 581 -4.28 -0.96 -16.22
C ALA A 581 -3.12 -1.80 -15.69
N ILE A 582 -3.30 -2.42 -14.52
CA ILE A 582 -2.34 -3.35 -13.91
C ILE A 582 -3.06 -4.67 -13.61
N PHE A 583 -2.51 -5.79 -14.08
CA PHE A 583 -3.07 -7.13 -13.95
C PHE A 583 -2.04 -8.08 -13.33
N SER A 584 -2.23 -8.51 -12.08
CA SER A 584 -1.20 -9.29 -11.35
C SER A 584 -1.72 -10.55 -10.65
N ASN A 585 -0.83 -11.54 -10.50
CA ASN A 585 -1.15 -12.95 -10.19
C ASN A 585 -0.83 -13.32 -8.71
N GLN A 586 -1.43 -12.63 -7.75
CA GLN A 586 -1.04 -12.59 -6.33
C GLN A 586 -1.47 -13.81 -5.46
N GLY A 587 -1.10 -15.02 -5.88
CA GLY A 587 -1.48 -16.29 -5.24
C GLY A 587 -0.89 -16.60 -3.86
N GLY A 588 -0.16 -15.66 -3.25
CA GLY A 588 0.34 -15.73 -1.86
C GLY A 588 -0.48 -14.90 -0.87
N ILE A 589 -1.48 -14.17 -1.35
CA ILE A 589 -2.41 -13.33 -0.59
C ILE A 589 -3.72 -14.11 -0.36
N VAL A 590 -4.35 -13.92 0.80
CA VAL A 590 -5.67 -14.48 1.12
C VAL A 590 -6.54 -13.34 1.65
N LEU A 591 -7.68 -13.08 0.99
CA LEU A 591 -8.56 -11.97 1.35
C LEU A 591 -9.33 -12.23 2.65
N HIS A 592 -9.79 -13.46 2.85
CA HIS A 592 -10.55 -13.88 4.03
C HIS A 592 -9.93 -15.16 4.64
N PRO A 593 -8.94 -15.04 5.54
CA PRO A 593 -8.32 -16.21 6.18
C PRO A 593 -9.23 -16.84 7.24
N ASP A 594 -9.52 -18.13 7.10
CA ASP A 594 -10.32 -18.93 8.03
C ASP A 594 -9.58 -19.19 9.37
N GLU A 595 -10.16 -18.69 10.46
CA GLU A 595 -9.62 -18.83 11.81
C GLU A 595 -9.85 -20.22 12.45
N ALA A 596 -10.87 -20.97 12.01
CA ALA A 596 -11.14 -22.33 12.47
C ALA A 596 -10.19 -23.33 11.80
N ALA A 597 -9.93 -23.19 10.50
CA ALA A 597 -8.93 -23.99 9.79
C ALA A 597 -7.49 -23.71 10.27
N ALA A 598 -7.18 -22.45 10.64
CA ALA A 598 -5.89 -22.10 11.22
C ALA A 598 -5.61 -22.85 12.53
N LYS A 599 -6.61 -22.94 13.43
CA LYS A 599 -6.50 -23.68 14.71
C LYS A 599 -6.25 -25.18 14.52
N LYS A 600 -6.80 -25.81 13.47
CA LYS A 600 -6.60 -27.25 13.19
C LYS A 600 -5.24 -27.62 12.58
N THR A 601 -4.48 -26.66 12.07
CA THR A 601 -3.27 -26.94 11.25
C THR A 601 -1.94 -26.55 11.91
N GLY A 602 -1.97 -26.02 13.15
CA GLY A 602 -0.77 -25.79 13.96
C GLY A 602 0.21 -24.74 13.42
N LYS A 603 -0.24 -23.88 12.48
CA LYS A 603 0.58 -22.83 11.85
C LYS A 603 -0.09 -21.47 12.02
N ASN A 604 0.70 -20.44 12.32
CA ASN A 604 0.27 -19.07 12.65
C ASN A 604 -0.28 -18.28 11.43
N ASN A 605 -1.22 -18.87 10.70
CA ASN A 605 -1.48 -18.51 9.30
C ASN A 605 -2.34 -17.24 9.13
N ALA A 606 -3.37 -17.04 9.97
CA ALA A 606 -4.36 -15.99 9.75
C ALA A 606 -3.79 -14.56 9.93
N ALA A 607 -3.00 -14.33 10.99
CA ALA A 607 -2.35 -13.05 11.22
C ALA A 607 -1.32 -12.72 10.13
N THR A 608 -0.50 -13.69 9.71
CA THR A 608 0.46 -13.52 8.61
C THR A 608 -0.24 -13.30 7.25
N ALA A 609 -1.39 -13.91 7.00
CA ALA A 609 -2.19 -13.64 5.81
C ALA A 609 -2.75 -12.21 5.79
N ARG A 610 -3.29 -11.73 6.93
CA ARG A 610 -3.75 -10.33 7.10
C ARG A 610 -2.61 -9.34 6.91
N ALA A 611 -1.44 -9.60 7.50
CA ALA A 611 -0.24 -8.78 7.33
C ALA A 611 0.15 -8.66 5.84
N ARG A 612 0.28 -9.79 5.12
CA ARG A 612 0.61 -9.78 3.68
C ARG A 612 -0.41 -9.04 2.82
N LEU A 613 -1.70 -9.12 3.14
CA LEU A 613 -2.74 -8.35 2.46
C LEU A 613 -2.58 -6.83 2.71
N ALA A 614 -2.32 -6.43 3.95
CA ALA A 614 -2.05 -5.03 4.29
C ALA A 614 -0.76 -4.53 3.62
N ASP A 615 0.31 -5.33 3.64
CA ASP A 615 1.58 -5.03 2.96
C ASP A 615 1.38 -4.86 1.45
N PHE A 616 0.59 -5.73 0.81
CA PHE A 616 0.28 -5.63 -0.61
C PHE A 616 -0.54 -4.38 -0.93
N ARG A 617 -1.57 -4.06 -0.12
CA ARG A 617 -2.35 -2.82 -0.29
C ARG A 617 -1.46 -1.57 -0.13
N GLN A 618 -0.57 -1.55 0.88
CA GLN A 618 0.37 -0.44 1.09
C GLN A 618 1.41 -0.32 -0.04
N LYS A 619 1.96 -1.45 -0.53
CA LYS A 619 2.88 -1.49 -1.69
C LYS A 619 2.23 -0.86 -2.92
N CYS A 620 1.05 -1.35 -3.29
CA CYS A 620 0.30 -0.87 -4.45
C CYS A 620 -0.13 0.59 -4.29
N GLY A 621 -0.59 1.01 -3.10
CA GLY A 621 -0.93 2.40 -2.82
C GLY A 621 0.25 3.35 -3.01
N ALA A 622 1.45 2.97 -2.57
CA ALA A 622 2.66 3.76 -2.77
C ALA A 622 3.07 3.85 -4.26
N VAL A 623 2.96 2.76 -5.02
CA VAL A 623 3.21 2.73 -6.47
C VAL A 623 2.25 3.67 -7.22
N LEU A 624 0.94 3.54 -6.96
CA LEU A 624 -0.11 4.33 -7.61
C LEU A 624 0.03 5.82 -7.27
N ALA A 625 0.29 6.15 -6.00
CA ALA A 625 0.51 7.53 -5.55
C ALA A 625 1.79 8.17 -6.13
N GLN A 626 2.84 7.39 -6.44
CA GLN A 626 4.05 7.92 -7.08
C GLN A 626 3.89 8.10 -8.61
N LEU A 627 2.93 7.41 -9.24
CA LEU A 627 2.52 7.70 -10.63
C LEU A 627 1.70 9.00 -10.70
N ASP A 628 0.72 9.17 -9.80
CA ASP A 628 -0.26 10.30 -9.78
C ASP A 628 -1.04 10.38 -11.11
N LEU A 629 -1.57 9.23 -11.56
CA LEU A 629 -2.30 9.03 -12.81
C LEU A 629 -3.56 8.18 -12.59
N PRO A 630 -4.61 8.31 -13.42
CA PRO A 630 -5.77 7.40 -13.38
C PRO A 630 -5.34 5.98 -13.78
N VAL A 631 -5.40 5.05 -12.82
CA VAL A 631 -4.93 3.66 -13.00
C VAL A 631 -5.92 2.71 -12.33
N LEU A 632 -6.28 1.63 -13.03
CA LEU A 632 -7.02 0.49 -12.49
C LEU A 632 -6.05 -0.66 -12.22
N LEU A 633 -6.10 -1.25 -11.03
CA LEU A 633 -5.27 -2.39 -10.63
C LEU A 633 -6.16 -3.57 -10.22
N TYR A 634 -5.84 -4.75 -10.74
CA TYR A 634 -6.53 -6.01 -10.52
C TYR A 634 -5.51 -7.06 -10.07
N ALA A 635 -5.75 -7.68 -8.91
CA ALA A 635 -4.88 -8.68 -8.31
C ALA A 635 -5.65 -9.97 -8.01
N ALA A 636 -5.43 -10.99 -8.83
CA ALA A 636 -6.05 -12.31 -8.70
C ALA A 636 -5.34 -13.16 -7.62
N THR A 637 -5.98 -13.33 -6.47
CA THR A 637 -5.48 -14.14 -5.36
C THR A 637 -5.83 -15.62 -5.53
N GLY A 638 -6.98 -15.92 -6.15
CA GLY A 638 -7.43 -17.27 -6.44
C GLY A 638 -6.70 -17.99 -7.58
N LYS A 639 -7.20 -19.19 -7.90
CA LYS A 639 -6.84 -20.02 -9.08
C LYS A 639 -8.03 -20.21 -10.04
N ASP A 640 -8.92 -19.23 -10.02
CA ASP A 640 -10.15 -19.19 -10.80
C ASP A 640 -9.97 -18.42 -12.13
N HIS A 641 -11.09 -18.03 -12.74
CA HIS A 641 -11.14 -17.37 -14.03
C HIS A 641 -10.48 -15.97 -14.07
N PHE A 642 -10.24 -15.32 -12.92
CA PHE A 642 -9.51 -14.04 -12.86
C PHE A 642 -8.00 -14.22 -13.11
N ARG A 643 -7.42 -15.37 -12.75
CA ARG A 643 -5.98 -15.58 -12.75
C ARG A 643 -5.42 -15.74 -14.18
N LYS A 644 -4.44 -14.90 -14.56
CA LYS A 644 -3.72 -15.02 -15.85
C LYS A 644 -3.19 -16.46 -16.03
N PRO A 645 -3.29 -17.08 -17.23
CA PRO A 645 -3.59 -16.44 -18.52
C PRO A 645 -5.07 -16.15 -18.81
N ARG A 646 -6.02 -16.55 -17.95
CA ARG A 646 -7.45 -16.36 -18.22
C ARG A 646 -7.83 -14.86 -18.19
N ALA A 647 -8.72 -14.46 -19.11
CA ALA A 647 -9.09 -13.05 -19.35
C ALA A 647 -10.08 -12.45 -18.31
N GLY A 648 -10.18 -13.01 -17.09
CA GLY A 648 -11.19 -12.57 -16.12
C GLY A 648 -11.01 -11.13 -15.64
N MET A 649 -9.79 -10.75 -15.24
CA MET A 649 -9.52 -9.36 -14.83
C MET A 649 -9.73 -8.35 -15.97
N TRP A 650 -9.52 -8.76 -17.22
CA TRP A 650 -9.80 -7.90 -18.38
C TRP A 650 -11.30 -7.67 -18.58
N ARG A 651 -12.13 -8.71 -18.40
CA ARG A 651 -13.59 -8.57 -18.41
C ARG A 651 -14.06 -7.64 -17.30
N GLU A 652 -13.64 -7.88 -16.06
CA GLU A 652 -13.93 -6.99 -14.92
C GLU A 652 -13.53 -5.54 -15.24
N MET A 653 -12.35 -5.29 -15.82
CA MET A 653 -11.94 -3.94 -16.25
C MET A 653 -12.85 -3.34 -17.33
N THR A 654 -13.33 -4.16 -18.27
CA THR A 654 -14.19 -3.70 -19.38
C THR A 654 -15.55 -3.28 -18.81
N ASP A 655 -16.10 -4.08 -17.91
CA ASP A 655 -17.37 -3.82 -17.22
C ASP A 655 -17.24 -2.62 -16.23
N ASP A 656 -16.13 -2.50 -15.48
CA ASP A 656 -15.82 -1.35 -14.59
C ASP A 656 -15.65 -0.02 -15.35
N LEU A 657 -15.42 -0.06 -16.67
CA LEU A 657 -15.34 1.07 -17.60
C LEU A 657 -16.66 1.35 -18.35
N GLY A 658 -17.73 0.57 -18.14
CA GLY A 658 -19.00 0.74 -18.84
C GLY A 658 -19.00 0.24 -20.30
N GLY A 659 -18.01 -0.55 -20.69
CA GLY A 659 -18.11 -1.40 -21.88
C GLY A 659 -18.86 -2.68 -21.53
N SER A 660 -19.82 -3.10 -22.34
CA SER A 660 -20.48 -4.39 -22.12
C SER A 660 -19.56 -5.53 -22.55
N GLY A 661 -19.10 -6.36 -21.60
CA GLY A 661 -18.33 -7.58 -21.91
C GLY A 661 -19.08 -8.62 -22.76
N LYS A 662 -20.38 -8.42 -23.04
CA LYS A 662 -21.22 -9.21 -23.97
C LYS A 662 -20.87 -8.92 -25.44
N GLY A 663 -19.68 -9.35 -25.86
CA GLY A 663 -19.39 -9.63 -27.28
C GLY A 663 -20.07 -10.92 -27.79
N HIS A 664 -21.30 -11.21 -27.37
CA HIS A 664 -22.18 -12.32 -27.76
C HIS A 664 -23.64 -11.93 -27.50
N ALA A 665 -24.56 -12.35 -28.38
CA ALA A 665 -25.93 -11.84 -28.45
C ALA A 665 -26.86 -12.31 -27.31
N GLY A 666 -27.97 -11.58 -27.12
CA GLY A 666 -29.05 -11.94 -26.20
C GLY A 666 -29.15 -11.02 -24.98
N ASP A 667 -29.72 -9.83 -25.17
CA ASP A 667 -30.85 -9.28 -24.40
C ASP A 667 -31.24 -7.93 -25.02
N SER A 668 -32.53 -7.69 -25.23
CA SER A 668 -33.05 -6.45 -25.81
C SER A 668 -33.94 -5.74 -24.80
N ASP A 669 -33.39 -4.76 -24.09
CA ASP A 669 -34.18 -3.76 -23.37
C ASP A 669 -33.49 -2.39 -23.43
N SER A 670 -34.27 -1.35 -23.67
CA SER A 670 -33.75 -0.04 -24.06
C SER A 670 -33.73 0.95 -22.90
N ASN A 671 -32.52 1.34 -22.49
CA ASN A 671 -32.30 2.66 -21.88
C ASN A 671 -30.91 3.18 -22.23
N SER A 672 -30.81 4.51 -22.40
CA SER A 672 -29.64 5.15 -23.01
C SER A 672 -28.42 5.13 -22.08
N VAL A 673 -27.49 4.21 -22.33
CA VAL A 673 -26.16 4.16 -21.72
C VAL A 673 -25.11 4.24 -22.82
N SER A 674 -24.18 5.18 -22.71
CA SER A 674 -23.09 5.36 -23.67
C SER A 674 -22.00 4.30 -23.47
N PHE A 675 -22.09 3.18 -24.19
CA PHE A 675 -21.09 2.11 -24.14
C PHE A 675 -19.71 2.58 -24.61
N ILE A 676 -18.67 2.27 -23.84
CA ILE A 676 -17.27 2.48 -24.26
C ILE A 676 -16.74 1.23 -24.96
N THR A 677 -16.31 1.37 -26.21
CA THR A 677 -15.67 0.30 -26.98
C THR A 677 -14.17 0.28 -26.71
N ILE A 678 -13.57 -0.89 -26.45
CA ILE A 678 -12.11 -1.01 -26.33
C ILE A 678 -11.48 -1.27 -27.70
N ASP A 679 -10.45 -0.50 -28.02
CA ASP A 679 -9.63 -0.62 -29.22
C ASP A 679 -8.53 -1.67 -29.01
N LEU A 680 -8.82 -2.93 -29.33
CA LEU A 680 -7.88 -4.04 -29.10
C LEU A 680 -6.60 -3.90 -29.94
N ASP A 681 -6.71 -3.50 -31.21
CA ASP A 681 -5.55 -3.32 -32.11
C ASP A 681 -4.60 -2.20 -31.63
N ALA A 682 -5.16 -1.17 -30.98
CA ALA A 682 -4.40 -0.08 -30.36
C ALA A 682 -4.05 -0.33 -28.88
N SER A 683 -4.35 -1.52 -28.33
CA SER A 683 -4.07 -1.88 -26.93
C SER A 683 -2.93 -2.89 -26.81
N PHE A 684 -2.20 -2.84 -25.69
CA PHE A 684 -1.07 -3.73 -25.45
C PHE A 684 -0.91 -4.13 -23.99
N TYR A 685 -0.22 -5.25 -23.77
CA TYR A 685 0.18 -5.76 -22.47
C TYR A 685 1.70 -5.87 -22.34
N VAL A 686 2.26 -5.45 -21.20
CA VAL A 686 3.66 -5.66 -20.83
C VAL A 686 3.73 -6.60 -19.63
N GLY A 687 4.55 -7.65 -19.70
CA GLY A 687 4.71 -8.60 -18.58
C GLY A 687 5.96 -9.47 -18.68
N ASP A 688 6.50 -9.89 -17.55
CA ASP A 688 7.73 -10.69 -17.45
C ASP A 688 7.53 -12.17 -17.81
N ALA A 689 6.34 -12.72 -17.56
CA ALA A 689 6.00 -14.13 -17.75
C ALA A 689 5.77 -14.49 -19.23
N ALA A 690 6.83 -14.35 -20.03
CA ALA A 690 6.80 -14.33 -21.48
C ALA A 690 7.28 -15.62 -22.16
N GLY A 691 7.62 -16.67 -21.39
CA GLY A 691 8.03 -17.98 -21.90
C GLY A 691 9.43 -18.05 -22.51
N ARG A 692 10.32 -17.09 -22.23
CA ARG A 692 11.67 -17.03 -22.81
C ARG A 692 12.60 -18.06 -22.13
N PRO A 693 13.45 -18.76 -22.90
CA PRO A 693 14.39 -19.73 -22.34
C PRO A 693 15.53 -19.03 -21.59
N ALA A 694 16.30 -19.83 -20.84
CA ALA A 694 17.53 -19.36 -20.22
C ALA A 694 18.59 -19.08 -21.30
N VAL A 695 19.39 -18.02 -21.10
CA VAL A 695 20.48 -17.64 -22.01
C VAL A 695 21.79 -17.86 -21.28
N ALA A 696 22.71 -18.61 -21.89
CA ALA A 696 24.05 -18.85 -21.35
C ALA A 696 24.81 -17.54 -21.18
N LYS A 697 25.80 -17.51 -20.28
CA LYS A 697 26.60 -16.32 -19.97
C LYS A 697 27.23 -15.69 -21.23
N ASP A 698 27.68 -16.56 -22.13
CA ASP A 698 28.51 -16.23 -23.29
C ASP A 698 27.67 -15.84 -24.52
N ALA A 699 26.36 -16.10 -24.46
CA ALA A 699 25.35 -15.68 -25.45
C ALA A 699 24.49 -14.49 -24.97
N SER A 700 24.87 -13.87 -23.85
CA SER A 700 24.16 -12.74 -23.24
C SER A 700 24.85 -11.42 -23.59
N PRO A 701 24.12 -10.38 -24.04
CA PRO A 701 24.72 -9.09 -24.39
C PRO A 701 25.42 -8.41 -23.20
N ASN A 702 25.08 -8.81 -21.97
CA ASN A 702 25.59 -8.25 -20.73
C ASN A 702 26.63 -9.15 -20.03
N GLY A 703 27.12 -10.22 -20.69
CA GLY A 703 28.12 -11.14 -20.14
C GLY A 703 27.68 -11.90 -18.87
N ARG A 704 26.36 -12.02 -18.66
CA ARG A 704 25.72 -12.63 -17.48
C ARG A 704 24.61 -13.58 -17.93
N ALA A 705 24.58 -14.79 -17.39
CA ALA A 705 23.53 -15.76 -17.70
C ALA A 705 22.15 -15.20 -17.30
N ILE A 706 21.17 -15.35 -18.19
CA ILE A 706 19.79 -14.91 -17.98
C ILE A 706 18.95 -16.13 -17.66
N ALA A 707 18.17 -16.09 -16.57
CA ALA A 707 17.26 -17.17 -16.22
C ALA A 707 16.15 -17.33 -17.28
N LYS A 708 15.54 -18.53 -17.34
CA LYS A 708 14.27 -18.71 -18.06
C LYS A 708 13.15 -17.98 -17.33
N ASP A 709 12.18 -17.45 -18.07
CA ASP A 709 10.96 -16.90 -17.48
C ASP A 709 10.20 -18.03 -16.73
N PHE A 710 9.48 -17.69 -15.67
CA PHE A 710 8.86 -18.72 -14.81
C PHE A 710 7.62 -19.39 -15.42
N SER A 711 6.94 -18.73 -16.37
CA SER A 711 5.81 -19.25 -17.13
C SER A 711 5.56 -18.43 -18.41
N CYS A 712 4.49 -18.74 -19.14
CA CYS A 712 4.00 -17.99 -20.30
C CYS A 712 2.73 -17.18 -20.00
N SER A 713 2.34 -17.00 -18.72
CA SER A 713 0.99 -16.53 -18.35
C SER A 713 0.59 -15.19 -18.95
N ASP A 714 1.58 -14.35 -19.27
CA ASP A 714 1.36 -12.95 -19.63
C ASP A 714 1.26 -12.77 -21.14
N ARG A 715 2.14 -13.45 -21.87
CA ARG A 715 2.00 -13.63 -23.33
C ARG A 715 0.70 -14.36 -23.67
N ASN A 716 0.31 -15.36 -22.87
CA ASN A 716 -0.92 -16.11 -23.05
C ASN A 716 -2.17 -15.32 -22.63
N PHE A 717 -2.07 -14.43 -21.62
CA PHE A 717 -3.13 -13.47 -21.27
C PHE A 717 -3.40 -12.49 -22.42
N ALA A 718 -2.36 -11.83 -22.95
CA ALA A 718 -2.49 -10.96 -24.12
C ALA A 718 -3.05 -11.70 -25.34
N SER A 719 -2.62 -12.94 -25.56
CA SER A 719 -3.14 -13.82 -26.63
C SER A 719 -4.62 -14.21 -26.45
N ASN A 720 -5.13 -14.26 -25.22
CA ASN A 720 -6.55 -14.53 -24.90
C ASN A 720 -7.45 -13.30 -25.00
N VAL A 721 -6.85 -12.11 -24.88
CA VAL A 721 -7.51 -10.81 -24.97
C VAL A 721 -7.43 -10.23 -26.40
N SER A 722 -6.58 -10.81 -27.25
CA SER A 722 -6.28 -10.35 -28.63
C SER A 722 -5.67 -8.95 -28.68
N ILE A 723 -4.68 -8.70 -27.83
CA ILE A 723 -3.90 -7.45 -27.77
C ILE A 723 -2.41 -7.70 -27.97
N ALA A 724 -1.66 -6.67 -28.35
CA ALA A 724 -0.21 -6.77 -28.52
C ALA A 724 0.49 -7.13 -27.18
N PHE A 725 1.65 -7.79 -27.26
CA PHE A 725 2.43 -8.21 -26.10
C PHE A 725 3.90 -7.80 -26.22
N HIS A 726 4.45 -7.25 -25.14
CA HIS A 726 5.86 -6.90 -24.99
C HIS A 726 6.42 -7.41 -23.67
N THR A 727 7.72 -7.66 -23.60
CA THR A 727 8.43 -7.87 -22.32
C THR A 727 8.93 -6.53 -21.74
N PRO A 728 9.25 -6.45 -20.44
CA PRO A 728 9.74 -5.21 -19.82
C PRO A 728 11.03 -4.71 -20.49
N ASP A 729 11.89 -5.64 -20.89
CA ASP A 729 13.14 -5.39 -21.61
C ASP A 729 12.87 -4.77 -23.00
N GLU A 730 11.96 -5.36 -23.78
CA GLU A 730 11.52 -4.82 -25.07
C GLU A 730 10.88 -3.41 -24.93
N TYR A 731 10.05 -3.21 -23.90
CA TYR A 731 9.22 -2.02 -23.78
C TYR A 731 9.89 -0.81 -23.10
N PHE A 732 10.74 -1.05 -22.08
CA PHE A 732 11.36 0.01 -21.28
C PHE A 732 12.85 0.22 -21.56
N ASN A 733 13.57 -0.82 -22.03
CA ASN A 733 14.98 -0.71 -22.44
C ASN A 733 15.12 -0.58 -23.98
N GLY A 734 14.12 -1.02 -24.75
CA GLY A 734 14.18 -1.04 -26.22
C GLY A 734 14.95 -2.25 -26.77
N GLU A 735 15.04 -3.34 -26.02
CA GLU A 735 15.76 -4.55 -26.43
C GLU A 735 15.01 -5.32 -27.53
N ALA A 736 15.76 -6.07 -28.36
CA ALA A 736 15.17 -6.89 -29.40
C ALA A 736 14.37 -8.08 -28.82
N PRO A 737 13.19 -8.43 -29.37
CA PRO A 737 12.39 -9.54 -28.87
C PRO A 737 13.15 -10.87 -28.82
N ARG A 738 13.21 -11.49 -27.63
CA ARG A 738 13.87 -12.79 -27.45
C ARG A 738 12.93 -13.94 -27.87
N PRO A 739 13.47 -15.06 -28.40
CA PRO A 739 12.69 -16.28 -28.63
C PRO A 739 11.93 -16.73 -27.37
N PHE A 740 10.76 -17.34 -27.56
CA PHE A 740 9.97 -17.94 -26.48
C PHE A 740 9.45 -19.32 -26.89
N ALA A 741 9.14 -20.14 -25.90
CA ALA A 741 8.46 -21.42 -26.09
C ALA A 741 7.26 -21.50 -25.14
N ARG A 742 6.11 -21.94 -25.66
CA ARG A 742 4.97 -22.29 -24.80
C ARG A 742 5.09 -23.73 -24.32
N SER A 743 4.67 -24.00 -23.09
CA SER A 743 4.50 -25.37 -22.58
C SER A 743 3.32 -26.11 -23.21
N PHE A 744 2.34 -25.38 -23.73
CA PHE A 744 1.21 -25.87 -24.50
C PHE A 744 0.69 -24.76 -25.43
N ASP A 745 0.23 -25.11 -26.62
CA ASP A 745 -0.49 -24.20 -27.51
C ASP A 745 -1.72 -24.88 -28.11
N PRO A 746 -2.96 -24.51 -27.73
CA PRO A 746 -4.16 -25.13 -28.27
C PRO A 746 -4.31 -24.88 -29.78
N LYS A 747 -3.62 -23.87 -30.35
CA LYS A 747 -3.59 -23.63 -31.79
C LYS A 747 -2.88 -24.74 -32.59
N ALA A 748 -2.12 -25.61 -31.92
CA ALA A 748 -1.56 -26.83 -32.52
C ALA A 748 -2.61 -27.96 -32.71
N HIS A 749 -3.83 -27.78 -32.19
CA HIS A 749 -4.95 -28.73 -32.30
C HIS A 749 -6.18 -28.04 -32.92
N PRO A 750 -6.11 -27.62 -34.20
CA PRO A 750 -7.18 -26.87 -34.86
C PRO A 750 -8.50 -27.65 -34.89
N PHE A 751 -9.61 -26.91 -34.87
CA PHE A 751 -10.94 -27.44 -35.15
C PHE A 751 -11.05 -27.85 -36.63
N ALA A 752 -11.44 -29.09 -36.89
CA ALA A 752 -11.85 -29.53 -38.23
C ALA A 752 -13.18 -28.84 -38.57
N ALA A 753 -13.15 -27.93 -39.57
CA ALA A 753 -14.30 -27.11 -39.94
C ALA A 753 -15.25 -27.85 -40.91
N ASP A 754 -14.69 -28.76 -41.69
CA ASP A 754 -15.41 -29.86 -42.30
C ASP A 754 -16.09 -30.71 -41.22
N GLY A 755 -17.38 -31.00 -41.39
CA GLY A 755 -18.27 -31.62 -40.39
C GLY A 755 -17.93 -33.06 -39.99
N THR A 756 -16.73 -33.53 -40.34
CA THR A 756 -16.05 -34.73 -39.86
C THR A 756 -15.52 -34.57 -38.42
N ALA A 757 -16.09 -33.64 -37.64
CA ALA A 757 -15.96 -33.54 -36.18
C ALA A 757 -16.54 -34.81 -35.54
N GLY A 758 -15.74 -35.87 -35.56
CA GLY A 758 -16.26 -37.20 -35.81
C GLY A 758 -17.11 -37.77 -34.68
N THR A 759 -18.33 -38.16 -35.07
CA THR A 759 -18.75 -39.54 -34.90
C THR A 759 -17.76 -40.47 -35.61
N ASN A 760 -16.55 -40.62 -35.03
CA ASN A 760 -15.73 -41.81 -35.21
C ASN A 760 -16.56 -42.93 -34.59
N GLY A 761 -17.48 -43.49 -35.38
CA GLY A 761 -18.54 -44.39 -34.91
C GLY A 761 -17.89 -45.52 -34.12
N PHE A 762 -18.11 -45.53 -32.80
CA PHE A 762 -17.48 -46.52 -31.96
C PHE A 762 -18.12 -47.87 -32.27
N ALA A 763 -17.42 -48.68 -33.07
CA ALA A 763 -17.87 -50.01 -33.44
C ALA A 763 -17.94 -50.87 -32.17
N GLN A 764 -19.15 -51.11 -31.69
CA GLN A 764 -19.45 -52.17 -30.74
C GLN A 764 -19.06 -53.50 -31.38
N ALA A 765 -18.06 -54.18 -30.83
CA ALA A 765 -17.45 -55.37 -31.41
C ALA A 765 -18.20 -56.65 -31.03
N ALA A 766 -19.02 -56.60 -29.97
CA ALA A 766 -19.91 -57.69 -29.57
C ALA A 766 -21.21 -57.12 -28.99
N ALA A 767 -22.32 -57.87 -29.13
CA ALA A 767 -23.63 -57.48 -28.62
C ALA A 767 -23.66 -57.16 -27.11
N ARG A 768 -22.68 -57.67 -26.35
CA ARG A 768 -22.44 -57.35 -24.94
C ARG A 768 -20.93 -57.39 -24.66
N GLU A 769 -20.34 -56.31 -24.18
CA GLU A 769 -18.89 -56.21 -23.90
C GLU A 769 -18.54 -55.33 -22.68
N LEU A 770 -17.33 -55.50 -22.14
CA LEU A 770 -16.77 -54.65 -21.08
C LEU A 770 -15.64 -53.75 -21.63
N LEU A 771 -15.80 -52.44 -21.52
CA LEU A 771 -14.78 -51.47 -21.91
C LEU A 771 -14.04 -50.96 -20.68
N VAL A 772 -12.71 -51.07 -20.68
CA VAL A 772 -11.84 -50.51 -19.64
C VAL A 772 -11.13 -49.28 -20.20
N PHE A 773 -11.44 -48.10 -19.69
CA PHE A 773 -10.72 -46.89 -20.10
C PHE A 773 -9.37 -46.82 -19.40
N CYS A 774 -8.28 -46.57 -20.14
CA CYS A 774 -6.94 -46.36 -19.60
C CYS A 774 -6.42 -44.98 -19.99
N GLY A 775 -5.85 -44.22 -19.06
CA GLY A 775 -5.18 -42.94 -19.36
C GLY A 775 -5.32 -41.88 -18.27
N PRO A 776 -4.59 -40.75 -18.38
CA PRO A 776 -4.49 -39.74 -17.33
C PRO A 776 -5.81 -39.05 -16.95
N PRO A 777 -5.89 -38.38 -15.78
CA PRO A 777 -7.01 -37.51 -15.46
C PRO A 777 -7.24 -36.47 -16.57
N ALA A 778 -8.49 -36.05 -16.79
CA ALA A 778 -8.90 -35.11 -17.84
C ALA A 778 -8.52 -35.46 -19.31
N ALA A 779 -8.06 -36.69 -19.60
CA ALA A 779 -7.80 -37.20 -20.95
C ALA A 779 -9.06 -37.49 -21.81
N GLY A 780 -10.11 -36.67 -21.73
CA GLY A 780 -11.33 -36.79 -22.56
C GLY A 780 -12.29 -37.95 -22.24
N LYS A 781 -11.86 -39.00 -21.53
CA LYS A 781 -12.64 -40.21 -21.14
C LYS A 781 -14.15 -40.02 -20.94
N SER A 782 -14.56 -39.20 -19.96
CA SER A 782 -15.99 -39.03 -19.63
C SER A 782 -16.81 -38.33 -20.72
N SER A 783 -16.16 -37.50 -21.55
CA SER A 783 -16.78 -36.95 -22.76
C SER A 783 -16.94 -38.05 -23.80
N PHE A 784 -15.89 -38.83 -24.09
CA PHE A 784 -15.97 -39.96 -25.02
C PHE A 784 -17.06 -40.98 -24.63
N PHE A 785 -17.27 -41.25 -23.34
CA PHE A 785 -18.43 -42.04 -22.91
C PHE A 785 -19.75 -41.39 -23.36
N ARG A 786 -20.01 -40.13 -22.97
CA ARG A 786 -21.26 -39.42 -23.27
C ARG A 786 -21.50 -39.23 -24.77
N ASP A 787 -20.44 -38.93 -25.51
CA ASP A 787 -20.51 -38.50 -26.91
C ASP A 787 -20.44 -39.68 -27.89
N CYS A 788 -19.95 -40.87 -27.45
CA CYS A 788 -19.72 -42.01 -28.34
C CYS A 788 -20.27 -43.36 -27.84
N LEU A 789 -20.57 -43.54 -26.54
CA LEU A 789 -21.02 -44.82 -25.97
C LEU A 789 -22.42 -44.77 -25.35
N ASP A 790 -22.78 -43.67 -24.70
CA ASP A 790 -24.14 -43.41 -24.17
C ASP A 790 -25.22 -43.49 -25.28
N PRO A 791 -25.01 -42.96 -26.50
CA PRO A 791 -25.96 -43.13 -27.62
C PRO A 791 -26.03 -44.57 -28.16
N LEU A 792 -25.10 -45.44 -27.76
CA LEU A 792 -25.06 -46.87 -28.07
C LEU A 792 -25.59 -47.73 -26.90
N GLY A 793 -26.16 -47.12 -25.85
CA GLY A 793 -26.79 -47.81 -24.73
C GLY A 793 -25.83 -48.38 -23.67
N TYR A 794 -24.53 -48.08 -23.75
CA TYR A 794 -23.55 -48.53 -22.75
C TYR A 794 -23.87 -47.98 -21.36
N GLN A 795 -23.59 -48.77 -20.32
CA GLN A 795 -23.81 -48.36 -18.94
C GLN A 795 -22.49 -47.94 -18.27
N ARG A 796 -22.47 -46.75 -17.65
CA ARG A 796 -21.26 -46.15 -17.08
C ARG A 796 -21.00 -46.60 -15.64
N VAL A 797 -19.76 -46.98 -15.35
CA VAL A 797 -19.27 -47.24 -13.99
C VAL A 797 -18.03 -46.39 -13.73
N ASN A 798 -18.15 -45.37 -12.88
CA ASN A 798 -17.05 -44.47 -12.51
C ASN A 798 -16.91 -44.33 -10.98
N GLN A 799 -15.68 -44.23 -10.49
CA GLN A 799 -15.42 -44.13 -9.05
C GLN A 799 -15.73 -42.75 -8.48
N ASP A 800 -15.73 -41.68 -9.28
CA ASP A 800 -16.08 -40.33 -8.78
C ASP A 800 -17.52 -40.28 -8.24
N THR A 801 -18.45 -41.02 -8.86
CA THR A 801 -19.85 -41.14 -8.43
C THR A 801 -19.97 -42.17 -7.29
N LEU A 802 -19.47 -43.38 -7.52
CA LEU A 802 -19.66 -44.54 -6.61
C LEU A 802 -18.73 -44.53 -5.38
N LYS A 803 -17.75 -43.63 -5.34
CA LYS A 803 -16.73 -43.37 -4.30
C LYS A 803 -15.70 -44.48 -4.07
N THR A 804 -16.08 -45.76 -4.08
CA THR A 804 -15.17 -46.87 -3.77
C THR A 804 -15.12 -47.91 -4.89
N LYS A 805 -13.98 -48.61 -5.02
CA LYS A 805 -13.73 -49.57 -6.10
C LYS A 805 -14.64 -50.80 -6.00
N GLU A 806 -15.01 -51.17 -4.79
CA GLU A 806 -15.91 -52.29 -4.45
C GLU A 806 -17.34 -51.99 -4.90
N LYS A 807 -17.78 -50.73 -4.77
CA LYS A 807 -19.06 -50.26 -5.31
C LYS A 807 -19.05 -50.22 -6.83
N CYS A 808 -17.93 -49.85 -7.46
CA CYS A 808 -17.77 -49.97 -8.91
C CYS A 808 -17.84 -51.45 -9.37
N LEU A 809 -17.18 -52.38 -8.68
CA LEU A 809 -17.29 -53.82 -8.98
C LEU A 809 -18.73 -54.30 -8.84
N LYS A 810 -19.43 -53.95 -7.76
CA LYS A 810 -20.83 -54.36 -7.55
C LYS A 810 -21.76 -53.81 -8.64
N ALA A 811 -21.60 -52.53 -9.02
CA ALA A 811 -22.37 -51.92 -10.10
C ALA A 811 -22.11 -52.61 -11.45
N ALA A 812 -20.84 -52.79 -11.84
CA ALA A 812 -20.46 -53.49 -13.06
C ALA A 812 -20.96 -54.94 -13.07
N THR A 813 -20.93 -55.63 -11.92
CA THR A 813 -21.47 -56.99 -11.77
C THR A 813 -22.97 -57.04 -12.07
N SER A 814 -23.77 -56.14 -11.49
CA SER A 814 -25.23 -56.07 -11.76
C SER A 814 -25.48 -55.79 -13.22
N LEU A 815 -24.94 -54.69 -13.77
CA LEU A 815 -25.19 -54.27 -15.15
C LEU A 815 -24.81 -55.35 -16.18
N LEU A 816 -23.76 -56.14 -15.89
CA LEU A 816 -23.40 -57.31 -16.68
C LEU A 816 -24.40 -58.47 -16.51
N GLN A 817 -24.92 -58.75 -15.31
CA GLN A 817 -26.00 -59.74 -15.10
C GLN A 817 -27.31 -59.31 -15.78
N ASP A 818 -27.60 -58.01 -15.76
CA ASP A 818 -28.74 -57.34 -16.40
C ASP A 818 -28.56 -57.21 -17.93
N GLY A 819 -27.56 -57.88 -18.52
CA GLY A 819 -27.36 -58.01 -19.96
C GLY A 819 -26.72 -56.81 -20.67
N SER A 820 -26.35 -55.75 -19.96
CA SER A 820 -25.81 -54.52 -20.55
C SER A 820 -24.33 -54.64 -20.96
N SER A 821 -23.93 -53.89 -21.99
CA SER A 821 -22.53 -53.50 -22.21
C SER A 821 -22.13 -52.43 -21.18
N VAL A 822 -20.90 -52.49 -20.65
CA VAL A 822 -20.47 -51.66 -19.51
C VAL A 822 -19.15 -50.96 -19.81
N ALA A 823 -19.03 -49.69 -19.43
CA ALA A 823 -17.81 -48.90 -19.57
C ALA A 823 -17.27 -48.42 -18.21
N ILE A 824 -16.04 -48.81 -17.90
CA ILE A 824 -15.31 -48.44 -16.67
C ILE A 824 -14.58 -47.10 -16.89
N ASP A 825 -15.27 -45.98 -16.65
CA ASP A 825 -14.72 -44.62 -16.71
C ASP A 825 -13.89 -44.31 -15.46
N ASN A 826 -12.69 -44.87 -15.40
CA ASN A 826 -11.65 -44.62 -14.40
C ASN A 826 -10.30 -44.39 -15.11
N THR A 827 -9.22 -44.13 -14.37
CA THR A 827 -7.87 -43.92 -14.98
C THR A 827 -7.13 -45.22 -15.30
N ASN A 828 -7.36 -46.30 -14.54
CA ASN A 828 -6.82 -47.66 -14.70
C ASN A 828 -5.32 -47.69 -15.13
N ALA A 829 -4.50 -46.94 -14.38
CA ALA A 829 -3.10 -46.64 -14.70
C ALA A 829 -2.18 -47.88 -14.77
N ASP A 830 -2.39 -48.84 -13.88
CA ASP A 830 -1.50 -49.97 -13.62
C ASP A 830 -2.16 -51.33 -13.95
N PRO A 831 -1.38 -52.38 -14.30
CA PRO A 831 -1.92 -53.68 -14.68
C PRO A 831 -2.70 -54.36 -13.56
N ALA A 832 -2.28 -54.19 -12.30
CA ALA A 832 -2.99 -54.75 -11.14
C ALA A 832 -4.42 -54.17 -11.00
N THR A 833 -4.61 -52.90 -11.36
CA THR A 833 -5.94 -52.30 -11.44
C THR A 833 -6.75 -52.79 -12.63
N ARG A 834 -6.11 -53.04 -13.78
CA ARG A 834 -6.76 -53.54 -15.01
C ARG A 834 -7.19 -55.00 -14.92
N ALA A 835 -6.35 -55.87 -14.36
CA ALA A 835 -6.60 -57.31 -14.21
C ALA A 835 -7.91 -57.63 -13.47
N ILE A 836 -8.33 -56.78 -12.53
CA ILE A 836 -9.59 -56.94 -11.77
C ILE A 836 -10.81 -56.81 -12.69
N TRP A 837 -10.75 -55.96 -13.72
CA TRP A 837 -11.82 -55.82 -14.70
C TRP A 837 -11.80 -56.96 -15.73
N VAL A 838 -10.62 -57.42 -16.14
CA VAL A 838 -10.46 -58.60 -17.00
C VAL A 838 -11.02 -59.86 -16.32
N ALA A 839 -10.71 -60.08 -15.04
CA ALA A 839 -11.26 -61.17 -14.25
C ALA A 839 -12.80 -61.11 -14.11
N LEU A 840 -13.36 -59.90 -13.99
CA LEU A 840 -14.82 -59.70 -13.98
C LEU A 840 -15.45 -60.06 -15.35
N ALA A 841 -14.85 -59.63 -16.45
CA ALA A 841 -15.32 -59.97 -17.79
C ALA A 841 -15.32 -61.48 -18.05
N ALA A 842 -14.20 -62.16 -17.72
CA ALA A 842 -14.07 -63.60 -17.83
C ALA A 842 -15.13 -64.34 -16.99
N LYS A 843 -15.37 -63.91 -15.74
CA LYS A 843 -16.42 -64.48 -14.87
C LYS A 843 -17.83 -64.39 -15.48
N HIS A 844 -18.12 -63.35 -16.26
CA HIS A 844 -19.42 -63.12 -16.89
C HIS A 844 -19.48 -63.53 -18.36
N ASN A 845 -18.43 -64.21 -18.86
CA ASN A 845 -18.24 -64.66 -20.23
C ASN A 845 -18.51 -63.57 -21.29
N VAL A 846 -17.94 -62.38 -21.09
CA VAL A 846 -17.99 -61.26 -22.04
C VAL A 846 -16.58 -60.87 -22.50
N PRO A 847 -16.40 -60.44 -23.77
CA PRO A 847 -15.14 -59.87 -24.22
C PRO A 847 -14.84 -58.56 -23.47
N VAL A 848 -13.55 -58.29 -23.28
CA VAL A 848 -13.05 -57.06 -22.64
C VAL A 848 -12.04 -56.35 -23.52
N ARG A 849 -12.25 -55.05 -23.76
CA ARG A 849 -11.34 -54.20 -24.55
C ARG A 849 -10.79 -53.06 -23.71
N CYS A 850 -9.56 -52.64 -23.99
CA CYS A 850 -8.96 -51.46 -23.39
C CYS A 850 -9.06 -50.27 -24.36
N LEU A 851 -9.71 -49.18 -23.95
CA LEU A 851 -9.66 -47.91 -24.68
C LEU A 851 -8.55 -47.04 -24.08
N TRP A 852 -7.43 -46.89 -24.76
CA TRP A 852 -6.25 -46.19 -24.25
C TRP A 852 -6.20 -44.75 -24.75
N PHE A 853 -6.54 -43.82 -23.86
CA PHE A 853 -6.55 -42.38 -24.10
C PHE A 853 -5.12 -41.82 -24.06
N ARG A 854 -4.43 -41.87 -25.21
CA ARG A 854 -3.07 -41.38 -25.43
C ARG A 854 -3.05 -39.85 -25.63
N THR A 855 -3.58 -39.15 -24.62
CA THR A 855 -3.59 -37.68 -24.53
C THR A 855 -2.36 -37.21 -23.77
N ASP A 856 -1.67 -36.17 -24.28
CA ASP A 856 -0.52 -35.59 -23.61
C ASP A 856 -0.88 -34.94 -22.27
N MET A 857 0.08 -34.90 -21.34
CA MET A 857 -0.13 -34.38 -19.99
C MET A 857 -0.45 -32.88 -19.95
N ALA A 858 0.11 -32.07 -20.85
CA ALA A 858 -0.19 -30.65 -20.91
C ALA A 858 -1.62 -30.42 -21.45
N ILE A 859 -2.07 -31.24 -22.40
CA ILE A 859 -3.47 -31.27 -22.84
C ILE A 859 -4.40 -31.71 -21.69
N CYS A 860 -3.97 -32.65 -20.84
CA CYS A 860 -4.73 -33.04 -19.65
C CYS A 860 -4.84 -31.93 -18.60
N GLU A 861 -3.74 -31.26 -18.25
CA GLU A 861 -3.76 -30.10 -17.35
C GLU A 861 -4.63 -28.95 -17.92
N HIS A 862 -4.61 -28.75 -19.24
CA HIS A 862 -5.46 -27.79 -19.95
C HIS A 862 -6.94 -28.18 -19.93
N ASN A 863 -7.29 -29.42 -20.28
CA ASN A 863 -8.67 -29.94 -20.26
C ASN A 863 -9.29 -29.84 -18.87
N ASP A 864 -8.50 -30.10 -17.81
CA ASP A 864 -8.95 -29.95 -16.42
C ASP A 864 -9.23 -28.48 -16.08
N ALA A 865 -8.34 -27.56 -16.47
CA ALA A 865 -8.51 -26.13 -16.27
C ALA A 865 -9.69 -25.55 -17.07
N VAL A 866 -9.90 -25.97 -18.32
CA VAL A 866 -11.09 -25.65 -19.13
C VAL A 866 -12.34 -26.11 -18.40
N ARG A 867 -12.40 -27.40 -18.03
CA ARG A 867 -13.57 -28.00 -17.40
C ARG A 867 -13.89 -27.37 -16.05
N ALA A 868 -12.92 -27.21 -15.16
CA ALA A 868 -13.16 -26.71 -13.82
C ALA A 868 -13.60 -25.23 -13.77
N LEU A 869 -13.30 -24.44 -14.82
CA LEU A 869 -13.45 -22.98 -14.83
C LEU A 869 -14.38 -22.46 -15.96
N ASN A 870 -15.15 -23.34 -16.61
CA ASN A 870 -16.20 -22.99 -17.56
C ASN A 870 -17.45 -23.86 -17.33
N ASP A 871 -18.63 -23.23 -17.23
CA ASP A 871 -19.88 -23.95 -16.99
C ASP A 871 -20.34 -24.79 -18.20
N THR A 872 -20.15 -24.29 -19.42
CA THR A 872 -20.58 -24.92 -20.70
C THR A 872 -19.98 -26.32 -20.90
N MET A 873 -18.76 -26.54 -20.42
CA MET A 873 -18.02 -27.81 -20.58
C MET A 873 -17.99 -28.65 -19.27
N ASN A 874 -18.77 -28.28 -18.26
CA ASN A 874 -18.73 -28.94 -16.93
C ASN A 874 -20.10 -29.39 -16.40
N PRO A 875 -20.80 -30.31 -17.09
CA PRO A 875 -22.12 -30.81 -16.65
C PRO A 875 -22.10 -31.49 -15.28
N GLU A 876 -20.97 -32.07 -14.87
CA GLU A 876 -20.78 -32.71 -13.56
C GLU A 876 -20.30 -31.74 -12.45
N ARG A 877 -20.16 -30.43 -12.75
CA ARG A 877 -19.69 -29.38 -11.82
C ARG A 877 -18.40 -29.74 -11.05
N ARG A 878 -17.43 -30.35 -11.74
CA ARG A 878 -16.14 -30.74 -11.14
C ARG A 878 -15.28 -29.52 -10.80
N GLU A 879 -14.53 -29.63 -9.70
CA GLU A 879 -13.45 -28.71 -9.34
C GLU A 879 -12.13 -29.15 -9.98
N ALA A 880 -11.15 -28.24 -10.05
CA ALA A 880 -9.84 -28.49 -10.66
C ALA A 880 -9.01 -29.48 -9.84
N LEU A 881 -8.35 -30.42 -10.52
CA LEU A 881 -7.52 -31.43 -9.89
C LEU A 881 -6.18 -30.85 -9.43
N PRO A 882 -5.70 -31.17 -8.21
CA PRO A 882 -4.38 -30.76 -7.76
C PRO A 882 -3.30 -31.51 -8.55
N ARG A 883 -2.18 -30.84 -8.87
CA ARG A 883 -1.10 -31.40 -9.73
C ARG A 883 -0.56 -32.77 -9.28
N ILE A 884 -0.68 -33.08 -7.98
CA ILE A 884 -0.33 -34.39 -7.42
C ILE A 884 -1.17 -35.55 -8.00
N ALA A 885 -2.39 -35.31 -8.47
CA ALA A 885 -3.23 -36.32 -9.12
C ALA A 885 -2.67 -36.75 -10.48
N PHE A 886 -2.16 -35.80 -11.27
CA PHE A 886 -1.47 -36.06 -12.54
C PHE A 886 -0.13 -36.76 -12.31
N ASN A 887 0.71 -36.22 -11.42
CA ASN A 887 2.00 -36.86 -11.05
C ASN A 887 1.81 -38.29 -10.51
N GLY A 888 0.80 -38.48 -9.66
CA GLY A 888 0.42 -39.77 -9.08
C GLY A 888 -0.29 -40.73 -10.04
N PHE A 889 -0.71 -40.26 -11.23
CA PHE A 889 -1.01 -41.13 -12.36
C PHE A 889 0.30 -41.53 -13.05
N SER A 890 1.12 -40.56 -13.48
CA SER A 890 2.33 -40.81 -14.28
C SER A 890 3.32 -41.77 -13.62
N ALA A 891 3.51 -41.70 -12.29
CA ALA A 891 4.39 -42.62 -11.57
C ALA A 891 3.93 -44.09 -11.64
N ARG A 892 2.61 -44.33 -11.61
CA ARG A 892 2.00 -45.67 -11.64
C ARG A 892 1.71 -46.16 -13.04
N PHE A 893 1.55 -45.27 -14.01
CA PHE A 893 1.12 -45.62 -15.35
C PHE A 893 2.08 -46.63 -16.01
N ARG A 894 1.50 -47.70 -16.55
CA ARG A 894 2.16 -48.62 -17.48
C ARG A 894 1.22 -48.82 -18.66
N GLU A 895 1.78 -48.78 -19.87
CA GLU A 895 1.02 -48.96 -21.11
C GLU A 895 0.24 -50.28 -21.08
N PRO A 896 -0.98 -50.33 -21.61
CA PRO A 896 -1.80 -51.53 -21.62
C PRO A 896 -1.28 -52.52 -22.66
N SER A 897 -1.25 -53.81 -22.31
CA SER A 897 -0.82 -54.90 -23.22
C SER A 897 -1.91 -55.96 -23.37
N THR A 898 -2.04 -56.55 -24.55
CA THR A 898 -2.97 -57.67 -24.81
C THR A 898 -2.64 -58.89 -23.94
N THR A 899 -1.38 -59.02 -23.49
CA THR A 899 -0.94 -60.02 -22.50
C THR A 899 -1.63 -59.90 -21.14
N GLU A 900 -2.34 -58.80 -20.85
CA GLU A 900 -3.19 -58.63 -19.66
C GLU A 900 -4.56 -59.32 -19.80
N GLY A 901 -4.88 -59.90 -20.96
CA GLY A 901 -6.16 -60.55 -21.25
C GLY A 901 -7.20 -59.66 -21.94
N PHE A 902 -6.77 -58.56 -22.57
CA PHE A 902 -7.64 -57.74 -23.42
C PHE A 902 -7.78 -58.36 -24.82
N ALA A 903 -9.02 -58.46 -25.31
CA ALA A 903 -9.31 -58.93 -26.67
C ALA A 903 -8.85 -57.94 -27.76
N GLU A 904 -8.86 -56.64 -27.44
CA GLU A 904 -8.37 -55.56 -28.28
C GLU A 904 -7.89 -54.39 -27.39
N ILE A 905 -6.89 -53.64 -27.87
CA ILE A 905 -6.49 -52.36 -27.31
C ILE A 905 -6.65 -51.30 -28.39
N VAL A 906 -7.58 -50.38 -28.18
CA VAL A 906 -7.87 -49.28 -29.10
C VAL A 906 -7.11 -48.04 -28.61
N GLU A 907 -6.11 -47.61 -29.36
CA GLU A 907 -5.44 -46.34 -29.11
C GLU A 907 -6.34 -45.17 -29.53
N LEU A 908 -6.61 -44.28 -28.57
CA LEU A 908 -7.38 -43.05 -28.75
C LEU A 908 -6.45 -41.85 -28.55
N PRO A 909 -5.80 -41.34 -29.62
CA PRO A 909 -5.07 -40.08 -29.55
C PRO A 909 -6.02 -38.92 -29.23
N PHE A 910 -5.46 -37.83 -28.71
CA PHE A 910 -6.25 -36.64 -28.45
C PHE A 910 -6.79 -36.02 -29.75
N SER A 911 -8.09 -35.75 -29.75
CA SER A 911 -8.77 -34.95 -30.77
C SER A 911 -9.93 -34.22 -30.08
N PHE A 912 -10.13 -32.97 -30.45
CA PHE A 912 -11.23 -32.15 -29.94
C PHE A 912 -12.53 -32.56 -30.63
N ARG A 913 -13.53 -33.00 -29.86
CA ARG A 913 -14.82 -33.53 -30.34
C ARG A 913 -16.03 -32.69 -29.90
N GLY A 914 -15.79 -31.46 -29.42
CA GLY A 914 -16.86 -30.54 -29.04
C GLY A 914 -17.39 -29.74 -30.23
N SER A 915 -18.42 -28.92 -30.01
CA SER A 915 -18.92 -27.96 -31.02
C SER A 915 -17.91 -26.84 -31.31
N ALA A 916 -18.13 -26.09 -32.39
CA ALA A 916 -17.35 -24.89 -32.71
C ALA A 916 -17.35 -23.89 -31.54
N ASP A 917 -18.49 -23.67 -30.88
CA ASP A 917 -18.61 -22.79 -29.72
C ASP A 917 -17.75 -23.27 -28.54
N GLN A 918 -17.79 -24.57 -28.26
CA GLN A 918 -16.92 -25.20 -27.25
C GLN A 918 -15.45 -25.08 -27.63
N TYR A 919 -15.10 -25.12 -28.93
CA TYR A 919 -13.75 -24.85 -29.39
C TYR A 919 -13.35 -23.38 -29.17
N THR A 920 -14.26 -22.40 -29.32
CA THR A 920 -13.95 -21.00 -28.96
C THR A 920 -13.62 -20.82 -27.48
N VAL A 921 -14.04 -21.74 -26.61
CA VAL A 921 -13.72 -21.77 -25.17
C VAL A 921 -12.41 -22.52 -24.94
N TRP A 922 -12.29 -23.74 -25.47
CA TRP A 922 -11.14 -24.62 -25.31
C TRP A 922 -9.85 -24.10 -25.97
N GLY A 923 -9.98 -23.41 -27.11
CA GLY A 923 -8.88 -22.85 -27.90
C GLY A 923 -8.19 -21.62 -27.29
N ARG A 924 -8.66 -21.14 -26.13
CA ARG A 924 -8.02 -20.11 -25.30
C ARG A 924 -6.99 -20.76 -24.38
N TYR A 925 -5.97 -20.04 -23.92
CA TYR A 925 -5.00 -20.56 -22.95
C TYR A 925 -5.59 -20.59 -21.52
N TRP A 926 -5.66 -21.75 -20.86
CA TRP A 926 -6.23 -21.87 -19.50
C TRP A 926 -5.19 -22.09 -18.38
N THR A 927 -3.98 -22.53 -18.73
CA THR A 927 -2.88 -22.88 -17.82
C THR A 927 -1.69 -21.95 -17.96
#